data_AF-A0A8E0NBP0-F1
#
_entry.id   AF-A0A8E0NBP0-F1
#
_cell.length_a   1.000
_cell.length_b   1.000
_cell.length_c   1.000
_cell.angle_alpha   90.00
_cell.angle_beta   90.00
_cell.angle_gamma   90.00
#
_symmetry.space_group_name_H-M   'P 1'
#
loop_
_entity.id
_entity.type
_entity.pdbx_description
1 polymer ?
#
loop_
_entity_poly.entity_id
_entity_poly.type
_entity_poly.pdbx_seq_one_letter_code
_entity_poly.pdbx_strand_id
1 'polypeptide(L)'
;MQNATYEVRPSGVALVTLDMEGSPVNVMNDAFTAMLDEVIARLEADRDSVTGAIITSAKSTFVAGGDIAKILELREQGAEAGFNFVQGLKAQLRRIERLGKPVVAALNGSALGGGLELALAMHHRIAVDDPKSQFGFPEVGLGILPAGGGVVRSVRMLGLMKALPLLTEGRRLNPGQALKEGLVDEVVADRDSMIANAEVWIAANPEFVQPWDHKGFTIPGGDMFSATNAGAMAMFPAMIFKKTKGLLPAAERILRVAAESSQTGFDSACDIESRAFADLLMSPASENLIRTMFLQMNEIGAGASRPGSAAKRKMTSLGILGAGMMGRGIAYSAALAGLKVILKDVTAEAAEKGKAYTRKLLDKDIERGKRTSGDADAILERIIATDQMDQLADCDIVIEAVFEDVSLKHSIVREVEVVLPETSLVATNTSTLPISMLSEASKRPENFIGLHFFSPVDRMHIVEIICGEATSPDTLAKAFDFVQQIRKTPIIVNDSRGFFTSRVFSVYTDEGDRLLKDGVNPVLIENLARQSGMPVGPLAVQDEVMMDMLLRSFKTNQDLDAQLGDNYADVYAVCGELCDYMSSRGRPGRSAGAGFYEYPQDGGAKYLWAGLKKAFGGDVELPLDDVRDRLMFRMVIEAARCLDEGVISHVRDGNVGSILAFGFPVHTGGVYQFVQSYGLDAFLARAASLAETYGPRFLPPADFGATLQRASAAPAKAPEAPGTRTYLMAGTIQADLDDGVLRLTISDPDRMNAMTPALADDLCARLRSLDEGVRVVVLSGAGKAFCAGANLADVLADPTARSNGGRMLEEHYNPLILAIRDLPVPLITAVRGAAVGVGASLACAGDLIIASDTAFFLQAFRKIGLAPDGGAPFFLTQAIGRVRALEMMLLAEKLPASRALEWGLITRVVADDALEDVVTALARDLAQGATFAMGKVRQLAWAATHSSLEQALELEVQTQAATAASADFEEGLAAFMAKRPPQFTGR
;
A
#
# COMPACT_ATOMS: atom_id res chain seq x y z
N MET A 1 28.41 -16.71 4.02
CA MET A 1 27.03 -16.83 3.49
C MET A 1 26.71 -15.50 2.85
N GLN A 2 25.83 -15.45 1.86
CA GLN A 2 25.40 -14.16 1.32
C GLN A 2 24.48 -13.49 2.36
N ASN A 3 24.69 -12.22 2.70
CA ASN A 3 23.88 -11.45 3.67
C ASN A 3 23.92 -11.92 5.15
N ALA A 4 24.82 -12.83 5.53
CA ALA A 4 25.03 -13.24 6.92
C ALA A 4 26.44 -13.78 7.16
N THR A 5 26.93 -13.65 8.40
CA THR A 5 28.15 -14.32 8.88
C THR A 5 27.81 -15.43 9.86
N TYR A 6 28.64 -16.48 9.86
CA TYR A 6 28.49 -17.65 10.73
C TYR A 6 29.85 -17.95 11.36
N GLU A 7 29.93 -17.89 12.69
CA GLU A 7 31.15 -18.12 13.46
C GLU A 7 30.86 -19.09 14.60
N VAL A 8 31.66 -20.15 14.76
CA VAL A 8 31.60 -21.00 15.97
C VAL A 8 32.53 -20.40 17.01
N ARG A 9 31.96 -19.91 18.11
CA ARG A 9 32.71 -19.28 19.19
C ARG A 9 33.47 -20.31 20.04
N PRO A 10 34.49 -19.89 20.83
CA PRO A 10 35.24 -20.79 21.72
C PRO A 10 34.38 -21.55 22.74
N SER A 11 33.17 -21.05 23.04
CA SER A 11 32.15 -21.69 23.87
C SER A 11 31.47 -22.89 23.20
N GLY A 12 31.70 -23.13 21.91
CA GLY A 12 31.00 -24.12 21.09
C GLY A 12 29.64 -23.64 20.55
N VAL A 13 29.31 -22.37 20.74
CA VAL A 13 28.05 -21.76 20.26
C VAL A 13 28.23 -21.16 18.88
N ALA A 14 27.28 -21.40 17.96
CA ALA A 14 27.24 -20.73 16.67
C ALA A 14 26.70 -19.30 16.81
N LEU A 15 27.49 -18.29 16.45
CA LEU A 15 27.06 -16.90 16.33
C LEU A 15 26.74 -16.60 14.86
N VAL A 16 25.48 -16.30 14.59
CA VAL A 16 24.97 -15.86 13.29
C VAL A 16 24.70 -14.36 13.34
N THR A 17 25.34 -13.59 12.46
CA THR A 17 25.10 -12.15 12.35
C THR A 17 24.46 -11.83 11.01
N LEU A 18 23.21 -11.36 11.04
CA LEU A 18 22.45 -10.93 9.87
C LEU A 18 22.95 -9.58 9.38
N ASP A 19 23.29 -9.48 8.10
CA ASP A 19 23.80 -8.26 7.50
C ASP A 19 23.47 -8.19 6.00
N MET A 20 22.24 -7.79 5.67
CA MET A 20 21.84 -7.65 4.26
C MET A 20 22.66 -6.58 3.54
N GLU A 21 23.32 -6.97 2.45
CA GLU A 21 24.08 -6.06 1.60
C GLU A 21 23.14 -5.11 0.83
N GLY A 22 23.59 -3.88 0.59
CA GLY A 22 22.82 -2.88 -0.16
C GLY A 22 21.59 -2.31 0.56
N SER A 23 21.28 -2.75 1.78
CA SER A 23 20.17 -2.23 2.59
C SER A 23 20.65 -1.66 3.94
N PRO A 24 20.12 -0.50 4.39
CA PRO A 24 20.45 0.04 5.72
C PRO A 24 19.85 -0.78 6.87
N VAL A 25 18.87 -1.64 6.58
CA VAL A 25 18.16 -2.49 7.54
C VAL A 25 17.96 -3.90 6.99
N ASN A 26 17.84 -4.89 7.86
CA ASN A 26 17.42 -6.23 7.45
C ASN A 26 15.89 -6.25 7.26
N VAL A 27 15.41 -6.70 6.10
CA VAL A 27 13.98 -6.78 5.73
C VAL A 27 13.68 -8.16 5.16
N MET A 28 12.48 -8.70 5.42
CA MET A 28 12.09 -10.02 4.95
C MET A 28 11.57 -9.95 3.50
N ASN A 29 12.49 -10.21 2.57
CA ASN A 29 12.22 -10.45 1.15
C ASN A 29 12.81 -11.80 0.70
N ASP A 30 12.77 -12.10 -0.58
CA ASP A 30 13.26 -13.38 -1.11
C ASP A 30 14.74 -13.63 -0.78
N ALA A 31 15.59 -12.61 -0.88
CA ALA A 31 17.00 -12.70 -0.51
C ALA A 31 17.19 -13.02 0.98
N PHE A 32 16.37 -12.43 1.86
CA PHE A 32 16.36 -12.77 3.27
C PHE A 32 15.89 -14.20 3.52
N THR A 33 14.81 -14.65 2.85
CA THR A 33 14.31 -16.03 3.02
C THR A 33 15.31 -17.07 2.53
N ALA A 34 16.04 -16.80 1.44
CA ALA A 34 17.10 -17.66 0.94
C ALA A 34 18.30 -17.69 1.89
N MET A 35 18.72 -16.52 2.40
CA MET A 35 19.78 -16.44 3.42
C MET A 35 19.39 -17.19 4.69
N LEU A 36 18.14 -17.04 5.15
CA LEU A 36 17.67 -17.73 6.34
C LEU A 36 17.67 -19.26 6.13
N ASP A 37 17.31 -19.73 4.93
CA ASP A 37 17.39 -21.16 4.60
C ASP A 37 18.84 -21.68 4.66
N GLU A 38 19.80 -20.93 4.11
CA GLU A 38 21.24 -21.26 4.15
C GLU A 38 21.74 -21.34 5.61
N VAL A 39 21.35 -20.36 6.44
CA VAL A 39 21.67 -20.34 7.87
C VAL A 39 21.09 -21.55 8.59
N ILE A 40 19.81 -21.87 8.38
CA ILE A 40 19.15 -23.00 9.03
C ILE A 40 19.78 -24.32 8.59
N ALA A 41 20.01 -24.51 7.28
CA ALA A 41 20.64 -25.71 6.75
C ALA A 41 22.04 -25.91 7.33
N ARG A 42 22.81 -24.82 7.52
CA ARG A 42 24.10 -24.88 8.19
C ARG A 42 24.00 -25.27 9.66
N LEU A 43 23.06 -24.67 10.41
CA LEU A 43 22.81 -25.02 11.81
C LEU A 43 22.38 -26.48 11.98
N GLU A 44 21.57 -27.00 11.06
CA GLU A 44 21.17 -28.41 11.03
C GLU A 44 22.36 -29.33 10.75
N ALA A 45 23.26 -28.95 9.83
CA ALA A 45 24.47 -29.70 9.53
C ALA A 45 25.49 -29.69 10.68
N ASP A 46 25.63 -28.56 11.37
CA ASP A 46 26.54 -28.38 12.50
C ASP A 46 25.90 -28.81 13.85
N ARG A 47 24.68 -29.37 13.84
CA ARG A 47 23.91 -29.69 15.07
C ARG A 47 24.69 -30.53 16.08
N ASP A 48 25.53 -31.45 15.62
CA ASP A 48 26.32 -32.32 16.50
C ASP A 48 27.63 -31.67 16.98
N SER A 49 28.09 -30.61 16.30
CA SER A 49 29.34 -29.91 16.60
C SER A 49 29.13 -28.62 17.41
N VAL A 50 27.90 -28.09 17.49
CA VAL A 50 27.56 -26.89 18.27
C VAL A 50 26.65 -27.20 19.46
N THR A 51 26.79 -26.42 20.53
CA THR A 51 25.98 -26.54 21.75
C THR A 51 24.66 -25.76 21.66
N GLY A 52 24.59 -24.78 20.77
CA GLY A 52 23.44 -23.92 20.52
C GLY A 52 23.78 -22.82 19.51
N ALA A 53 22.86 -21.89 19.29
CA ALA A 53 23.06 -20.77 18.38
C ALA A 53 22.57 -19.43 18.93
N ILE A 54 23.24 -18.35 18.53
CA ILE A 54 22.84 -16.96 18.78
C ILE A 54 22.62 -16.30 17.42
N ILE A 55 21.46 -15.70 17.21
CA ILE A 55 21.18 -14.92 16.01
C ILE A 55 21.08 -13.44 16.39
N THR A 56 21.91 -12.61 15.77
CA THR A 56 22.02 -11.16 15.99
C THR A 56 22.09 -10.41 14.66
N SER A 57 22.21 -9.08 14.68
CA SER A 57 22.31 -8.24 13.49
C SER A 57 23.50 -7.28 13.56
N ALA A 58 24.15 -7.07 12.41
CA ALA A 58 25.19 -6.05 12.25
C ALA A 58 24.61 -4.63 12.08
N LYS A 59 23.33 -4.50 11.72
CA LYS A 59 22.66 -3.21 11.48
C LYS A 59 22.35 -2.46 12.78
N SER A 60 21.73 -1.29 12.68
CA SER A 60 21.21 -0.54 13.84
C SER A 60 19.93 -1.16 14.44
N THR A 61 19.17 -1.89 13.63
CA THR A 61 18.00 -2.68 14.03
C THR A 61 18.32 -4.17 13.95
N PHE A 62 17.52 -5.01 14.62
CA PHE A 62 17.60 -6.46 14.43
C PHE A 62 17.08 -6.85 13.04
N VAL A 63 15.76 -6.76 12.85
CA VAL A 63 15.06 -6.92 11.56
C VAL A 63 13.83 -6.01 11.57
N ALA A 64 13.61 -5.26 10.49
CA ALA A 64 12.62 -4.19 10.41
C ALA A 64 11.21 -4.65 9.99
N GLY A 65 11.05 -5.92 9.61
CA GLY A 65 9.77 -6.52 9.21
C GLY A 65 9.77 -7.04 7.77
N GLY A 66 8.56 -7.28 7.24
CA GLY A 66 8.33 -7.66 5.85
C GLY A 66 8.74 -6.56 4.86
N ASP A 67 9.27 -6.95 3.70
CA ASP A 67 9.52 -6.02 2.60
C ASP A 67 8.20 -5.68 1.90
N ILE A 68 7.85 -4.40 1.89
CA ILE A 68 6.61 -3.93 1.27
C ILE A 68 6.62 -4.14 -0.25
N ALA A 69 7.78 -4.08 -0.90
CA ALA A 69 7.87 -4.42 -2.31
C ALA A 69 7.44 -5.88 -2.54
N LYS A 70 7.87 -6.79 -1.67
CA LYS A 70 7.46 -8.19 -1.72
C LYS A 70 5.96 -8.37 -1.45
N ILE A 71 5.39 -7.64 -0.50
CA ILE A 71 3.95 -7.69 -0.23
C ILE A 71 3.13 -7.27 -1.46
N LEU A 72 3.54 -6.21 -2.17
CA LEU A 72 2.87 -5.75 -3.39
C LEU A 72 3.00 -6.78 -4.52
N GLU A 73 4.20 -7.33 -4.71
CA GLU A 73 4.45 -8.41 -5.68
C GLU A 73 3.54 -9.63 -5.40
N LEU A 74 3.43 -10.05 -4.13
CA LEU A 74 2.55 -11.16 -3.75
C LEU A 74 1.07 -10.84 -4.02
N ARG A 75 0.64 -9.60 -3.82
CA ARG A 75 -0.72 -9.17 -4.14
C ARG A 75 -0.97 -9.26 -5.65
N GLU A 76 -0.04 -8.82 -6.48
CA GLU A 76 -0.12 -8.92 -7.95
C GLU A 76 -0.19 -10.38 -8.42
N GLN A 77 0.52 -11.28 -7.75
CA GLN A 77 0.47 -12.72 -8.00
C GLN A 77 -0.79 -13.40 -7.45
N GLY A 78 -1.51 -12.75 -6.53
CA GLY A 78 -2.78 -13.20 -5.96
C GLY A 78 -2.68 -13.89 -4.60
N ALA A 79 -3.84 -14.18 -4.01
CA ALA A 79 -3.99 -14.71 -2.65
C ALA A 79 -3.18 -16.01 -2.41
N GLU A 80 -3.12 -16.90 -3.40
CA GLU A 80 -2.40 -18.17 -3.27
C GLU A 80 -0.88 -17.97 -3.14
N ALA A 81 -0.31 -17.02 -3.87
CA ALA A 81 1.10 -16.66 -3.74
C ALA A 81 1.40 -16.13 -2.33
N GLY A 82 0.54 -15.23 -1.83
CA GLY A 82 0.62 -14.72 -0.46
C GLY A 82 0.56 -15.84 0.58
N PHE A 83 -0.40 -16.77 0.45
CA PHE A 83 -0.54 -17.94 1.32
C PHE A 83 0.71 -18.81 1.32
N ASN A 84 1.20 -19.19 0.13
CA ASN A 84 2.36 -20.07 -0.02
C ASN A 84 3.63 -19.44 0.54
N PHE A 85 3.83 -18.14 0.31
CA PHE A 85 4.97 -17.40 0.84
C PHE A 85 5.02 -17.45 2.37
N VAL A 86 3.93 -17.12 3.06
CA VAL A 86 3.93 -17.11 4.53
C VAL A 86 3.95 -18.52 5.13
N GLN A 87 3.46 -19.54 4.41
CA GLN A 87 3.64 -20.95 4.79
C GLN A 87 5.12 -21.35 4.71
N GLY A 88 5.82 -21.00 3.63
CA GLY A 88 7.25 -21.25 3.48
C GLY A 88 8.06 -20.58 4.59
N LEU A 89 7.78 -19.30 4.87
CA LEU A 89 8.43 -18.57 5.96
C LEU A 89 8.17 -19.25 7.31
N LYS A 90 6.93 -19.64 7.61
CA LYS A 90 6.62 -20.36 8.86
C LYS A 90 7.31 -21.71 8.97
N ALA A 91 7.46 -22.43 7.86
CA ALA A 91 8.20 -23.69 7.85
C ALA A 91 9.68 -23.49 8.21
N GLN A 92 10.33 -22.43 7.69
CA GLN A 92 11.69 -22.06 8.07
C GLN A 92 11.79 -21.72 9.57
N LEU A 93 10.88 -20.87 10.06
CA LEU A 93 10.84 -20.51 11.49
C LEU A 93 10.58 -21.73 12.38
N ARG A 94 9.76 -22.68 11.93
CA ARG A 94 9.49 -23.93 12.65
C ARG A 94 10.71 -24.85 12.71
N ARG A 95 11.60 -24.83 11.70
CA ARG A 95 12.89 -25.54 11.72
C ARG A 95 13.83 -24.97 12.77
N ILE A 96 13.91 -23.64 12.91
CA ILE A 96 14.69 -22.99 13.98
C ILE A 96 14.16 -23.41 15.35
N GLU A 97 12.84 -23.34 15.52
CA GLU A 97 12.13 -23.65 16.76
C GLU A 97 12.23 -25.13 17.17
N ARG A 98 12.49 -26.02 16.19
CA ARG A 98 12.65 -27.48 16.37
C ARG A 98 14.06 -27.96 16.04
N LEU A 99 15.06 -27.09 16.12
CA LEU A 99 16.45 -27.42 15.80
C LEU A 99 17.02 -28.53 16.71
N GLY A 100 16.43 -28.74 17.90
CA GLY A 100 16.92 -29.69 18.90
C GLY A 100 18.14 -29.17 19.68
N LYS A 101 18.45 -27.88 19.53
CA LYS A 101 19.46 -27.13 20.27
C LYS A 101 18.88 -25.77 20.66
N PRO A 102 19.29 -25.18 21.81
CA PRO A 102 18.87 -23.84 22.18
C PRO A 102 19.35 -22.81 21.16
N VAL A 103 18.46 -21.87 20.86
CA VAL A 103 18.67 -20.76 19.91
C VAL A 103 18.21 -19.48 20.59
N VAL A 104 19.08 -18.47 20.67
CA VAL A 104 18.81 -17.19 21.35
C VAL A 104 18.76 -16.05 20.32
N ALA A 105 17.70 -15.23 20.41
CA ALA A 105 17.58 -13.97 19.68
C ALA A 105 18.30 -12.87 20.47
N ALA A 106 19.41 -12.38 19.92
CA ALA A 106 20.17 -11.27 20.48
C ALA A 106 19.76 -9.96 19.79
N LEU A 107 18.83 -9.23 20.42
CA LEU A 107 18.16 -8.06 19.88
C LEU A 107 18.97 -6.78 20.14
N ASN A 108 19.90 -6.50 19.23
CA ASN A 108 20.77 -5.33 19.23
C ASN A 108 20.06 -3.99 18.98
N GLY A 109 18.79 -4.02 18.58
CA GLY A 109 17.97 -2.87 18.22
C GLY A 109 16.50 -3.28 18.01
N SER A 110 15.71 -2.44 17.34
CA SER A 110 14.30 -2.73 17.05
C SER A 110 14.09 -4.07 16.33
N ALA A 111 13.08 -4.82 16.76
CA ALA A 111 12.56 -5.99 16.04
C ALA A 111 11.05 -5.80 15.85
N LEU A 112 10.65 -5.52 14.61
CA LEU A 112 9.27 -5.16 14.26
C LEU A 112 8.70 -6.16 13.26
N GLY A 113 7.42 -6.48 13.44
CA GLY A 113 6.68 -7.36 12.56
C GLY A 113 7.36 -8.70 12.37
N GLY A 114 7.60 -9.10 11.12
CA GLY A 114 8.40 -10.28 10.77
C GLY A 114 9.72 -10.42 11.54
N GLY A 115 10.41 -9.32 11.86
CA GLY A 115 11.62 -9.36 12.69
C GLY A 115 11.38 -9.85 14.11
N LEU A 116 10.26 -9.47 14.72
CA LEU A 116 9.81 -10.02 16.00
C LEU A 116 9.32 -11.46 15.83
N GLU A 117 8.63 -11.80 14.73
CA GLU A 117 8.19 -13.19 14.46
C GLU A 117 9.37 -14.16 14.41
N LEU A 118 10.49 -13.75 13.79
CA LEU A 118 11.75 -14.48 13.81
C LEU A 118 12.29 -14.64 15.23
N ALA A 119 12.30 -13.57 16.04
CA ALA A 119 12.77 -13.62 17.42
C ALA A 119 11.89 -14.52 18.32
N LEU A 120 10.58 -14.56 18.07
CA LEU A 120 9.65 -15.41 18.82
C LEU A 120 9.76 -16.90 18.43
N ALA A 121 10.24 -17.21 17.22
CA ALA A 121 10.55 -18.57 16.82
C ALA A 121 11.79 -19.14 17.54
N MET A 122 12.62 -18.27 18.13
CA MET A 122 13.77 -18.66 18.95
C MET A 122 13.34 -18.89 20.41
N HIS A 123 14.21 -19.52 21.19
CA HIS A 123 13.88 -20.06 22.50
C HIS A 123 13.96 -18.99 23.60
N HIS A 124 14.92 -18.06 23.47
CA HIS A 124 15.15 -16.98 24.43
C HIS A 124 15.48 -15.68 23.69
N ARG A 125 15.10 -14.53 24.26
CA ARG A 125 15.29 -13.19 23.68
C ARG A 125 15.97 -12.28 24.68
N ILE A 126 17.11 -11.72 24.29
CA ILE A 126 17.88 -10.76 25.09
C ILE A 126 17.97 -9.45 24.30
N ALA A 127 17.52 -8.35 24.87
CA ALA A 127 17.53 -7.04 24.21
C ALA A 127 18.51 -6.06 24.87
N VAL A 128 19.13 -5.20 24.07
CA VAL A 128 19.87 -4.04 24.57
C VAL A 128 18.89 -2.96 25.05
N ASP A 129 19.18 -2.32 26.19
CA ASP A 129 18.40 -1.22 26.78
C ASP A 129 18.62 0.11 26.02
N ASP A 130 18.36 0.10 24.71
CA ASP A 130 18.31 1.31 23.91
C ASP A 130 16.88 1.88 23.91
N PRO A 131 16.64 3.10 24.42
CA PRO A 131 15.32 3.73 24.43
C PRO A 131 14.73 3.97 23.03
N LYS A 132 15.54 3.88 21.96
CA LYS A 132 15.08 3.95 20.56
C LYS A 132 14.57 2.61 20.03
N SER A 133 14.91 1.50 20.68
CA SER A 133 14.47 0.17 20.27
C SER A 133 12.96 0.00 20.48
N GLN A 134 12.31 -0.59 19.50
CA GLN A 134 10.89 -0.90 19.53
C GLN A 134 10.64 -2.36 19.17
N PHE A 135 9.73 -2.99 19.92
CA PHE A 135 9.28 -4.36 19.73
C PHE A 135 7.76 -4.40 19.57
N GLY A 136 7.26 -5.00 18.49
CA GLY A 136 5.81 -5.14 18.27
C GLY A 136 5.45 -5.49 16.83
N PHE A 137 4.15 -5.52 16.55
CA PHE A 137 3.54 -5.99 15.31
C PHE A 137 2.80 -4.85 14.56
N PRO A 138 3.48 -4.03 13.75
CA PRO A 138 2.86 -2.88 13.11
C PRO A 138 1.92 -3.24 11.93
N GLU A 139 1.80 -4.51 11.55
CA GLU A 139 1.10 -5.01 10.36
C GLU A 139 -0.36 -4.55 10.25
N VAL A 140 -1.07 -4.43 11.37
CA VAL A 140 -2.47 -3.96 11.39
C VAL A 140 -2.60 -2.54 10.83
N GLY A 141 -1.57 -1.71 10.97
CA GLY A 141 -1.52 -0.36 10.38
C GLY A 141 -1.40 -0.37 8.86
N LEU A 142 -0.99 -1.50 8.26
CA LEU A 142 -0.92 -1.73 6.81
C LEU A 142 -2.14 -2.52 6.29
N GLY A 143 -3.12 -2.78 7.14
CA GLY A 143 -4.30 -3.56 6.77
C GLY A 143 -4.03 -5.06 6.63
N ILE A 144 -2.89 -5.56 7.10
CA ILE A 144 -2.53 -6.99 7.12
C ILE A 144 -2.33 -7.46 8.57
N LEU A 145 -1.86 -8.69 8.76
CA LEU A 145 -1.57 -9.28 10.07
C LEU A 145 -0.16 -9.89 10.10
N PRO A 146 0.40 -10.12 11.31
CA PRO A 146 1.65 -10.87 11.47
C PRO A 146 1.45 -12.33 11.05
N ALA A 147 2.05 -12.72 9.92
CA ALA A 147 1.74 -13.97 9.23
C ALA A 147 2.87 -15.01 9.28
N GLY A 148 4.04 -14.65 9.82
CA GLY A 148 5.16 -15.53 10.13
C GLY A 148 4.98 -16.32 11.43
N GLY A 149 3.75 -16.46 11.94
CA GLY A 149 3.43 -17.10 13.22
C GLY A 149 3.37 -16.13 14.39
N GLY A 150 3.40 -14.81 14.15
CA GLY A 150 3.39 -13.79 15.19
C GLY A 150 2.12 -13.80 16.03
N VAL A 151 0.95 -14.02 15.42
CA VAL A 151 -0.31 -14.15 16.17
C VAL A 151 -0.23 -15.41 17.04
N VAL A 152 0.12 -16.54 16.44
CA VAL A 152 0.13 -17.85 17.13
C VAL A 152 1.13 -17.88 18.29
N ARG A 153 2.38 -17.46 18.06
CA ARG A 153 3.43 -17.49 19.09
C ARG A 153 3.14 -16.51 20.21
N SER A 154 2.74 -15.27 19.90
CA SER A 154 2.44 -14.29 20.94
C SER A 154 1.24 -14.70 21.80
N VAL A 155 0.19 -15.30 21.22
CA VAL A 155 -0.94 -15.84 22.00
C VAL A 155 -0.49 -17.00 22.89
N ARG A 156 0.35 -17.91 22.41
CA ARG A 156 0.87 -19.03 23.23
C ARG A 156 1.83 -18.56 24.33
N MET A 157 2.63 -17.52 24.07
CA MET A 157 3.58 -16.97 25.04
C MET A 157 2.90 -16.13 26.12
N LEU A 158 2.03 -15.20 25.71
CA LEU A 158 1.52 -14.15 26.58
C LEU A 158 0.07 -14.39 27.06
N GLY A 159 -0.66 -15.27 26.37
CA GLY A 159 -2.10 -15.38 26.48
C GLY A 159 -2.83 -14.32 25.63
N LEU A 160 -4.14 -14.55 25.40
CA LEU A 160 -4.98 -13.69 24.56
C LEU A 160 -4.98 -12.22 25.01
N MET A 161 -5.16 -11.98 26.32
CA MET A 161 -5.38 -10.63 26.85
C MET A 161 -4.16 -9.71 26.73
N LYS A 162 -2.96 -10.26 26.81
CA LYS A 162 -1.71 -9.50 26.63
C LYS A 162 -1.31 -9.39 25.16
N ALA A 163 -1.57 -10.42 24.36
CA ALA A 163 -1.22 -10.45 22.94
C ALA A 163 -2.11 -9.51 22.11
N LEU A 164 -3.43 -9.46 22.37
CA LEU A 164 -4.37 -8.71 21.54
C LEU A 164 -4.01 -7.23 21.34
N PRO A 165 -3.66 -6.43 22.37
CA PRO A 165 -3.24 -5.04 22.15
C PRO A 165 -2.01 -4.88 21.25
N LEU A 166 -1.08 -5.85 21.29
CA LEU A 166 0.09 -5.84 20.41
C LEU A 166 -0.30 -6.13 18.95
N LEU A 167 -1.30 -6.98 18.75
CA LEU A 167 -1.73 -7.46 17.44
C LEU A 167 -2.80 -6.55 16.80
N THR A 168 -3.90 -6.25 17.49
CA THR A 168 -5.04 -5.51 16.93
C THR A 168 -4.85 -3.99 16.90
N GLU A 169 -3.91 -3.46 17.68
CA GLU A 169 -3.60 -2.02 17.72
C GLU A 169 -2.18 -1.71 17.25
N GLY A 170 -1.36 -2.74 16.99
CA GLY A 170 0.04 -2.59 16.61
C GLY A 170 0.89 -1.88 17.66
N ARG A 171 0.54 -2.03 18.95
CA ARG A 171 1.24 -1.38 20.06
C ARG A 171 2.70 -1.83 20.08
N ARG A 172 3.60 -0.85 20.17
CA ARG A 172 5.05 -1.05 20.27
C ARG A 172 5.52 -0.85 21.69
N LEU A 173 6.44 -1.70 22.13
CA LEU A 173 7.03 -1.68 23.47
C LEU A 173 8.49 -1.27 23.38
N ASN A 174 8.94 -0.47 24.35
CA ASN A 174 10.38 -0.26 24.59
C ASN A 174 10.97 -1.50 25.31
N PRO A 175 12.31 -1.62 25.44
CA PRO A 175 12.94 -2.79 26.06
C PRO A 175 12.37 -3.14 27.45
N GLY A 176 12.29 -2.18 28.37
CA GLY A 176 11.77 -2.40 29.71
C GLY A 176 10.30 -2.83 29.75
N GLN A 177 9.46 -2.29 28.86
CA GLN A 177 8.07 -2.74 28.71
C GLN A 177 7.98 -4.13 28.11
N ALA A 178 8.80 -4.45 27.11
CA ALA A 178 8.83 -5.77 26.48
C ALA A 178 9.22 -6.86 27.49
N LEU A 179 10.19 -6.58 28.37
CA LEU A 179 10.54 -7.45 29.49
C LEU A 179 9.38 -7.65 30.45
N LYS A 180 8.75 -6.55 30.88
CA LYS A 180 7.62 -6.60 31.83
C LYS A 180 6.43 -7.39 31.30
N GLU A 181 6.12 -7.25 30.01
CA GLU A 181 4.99 -7.95 29.38
C GLU A 181 5.31 -9.42 29.09
N GLY A 182 6.59 -9.80 29.01
CA GLY A 182 7.07 -11.15 28.68
C GLY A 182 7.33 -11.38 27.19
N LEU A 183 7.45 -10.31 26.41
CA LEU A 183 7.77 -10.37 24.97
C LEU A 183 9.28 -10.53 24.73
N VAL A 184 10.09 -10.09 25.69
CA VAL A 184 11.55 -10.28 25.78
C VAL A 184 11.85 -10.88 27.16
N ASP A 185 12.87 -11.73 27.25
CA ASP A 185 13.17 -12.47 28.48
C ASP A 185 14.22 -11.77 29.35
N GLU A 186 15.14 -11.03 28.73
CA GLU A 186 16.19 -10.26 29.41
C GLU A 186 16.49 -8.91 28.72
N VAL A 187 16.86 -7.90 29.53
CA VAL A 187 17.34 -6.60 29.03
C VAL A 187 18.71 -6.31 29.64
N VAL A 188 19.67 -5.93 28.79
CA VAL A 188 21.07 -5.71 29.16
C VAL A 188 21.58 -4.36 28.68
N ALA A 189 22.69 -3.88 29.25
CA ALA A 189 23.19 -2.54 28.97
C ALA A 189 23.77 -2.37 27.56
N ASP A 190 24.42 -3.40 27.01
CA ASP A 190 25.17 -3.31 25.76
C ASP A 190 25.22 -4.63 24.98
N ARG A 191 25.77 -4.57 23.76
CA ARG A 191 25.84 -5.71 22.83
C ARG A 191 26.76 -6.83 23.33
N ASP A 192 27.85 -6.50 24.02
CA ASP A 192 28.80 -7.51 24.50
C ASP A 192 28.16 -8.34 25.63
N SER A 193 27.49 -7.66 26.56
CA SER A 193 26.69 -8.28 27.62
C SER A 193 25.57 -9.16 27.05
N MET A 194 24.94 -8.72 25.95
CA MET A 194 23.88 -9.48 25.28
C MET A 194 24.38 -10.83 24.74
N ILE A 195 25.53 -10.83 24.06
CA ILE A 195 26.12 -12.07 23.54
C ILE A 195 26.62 -12.96 24.68
N ALA A 196 27.28 -12.40 25.70
CA ALA A 196 27.77 -13.15 26.85
C ALA A 196 26.63 -13.84 27.63
N ASN A 197 25.53 -13.13 27.90
CA ASN A 197 24.37 -13.70 28.57
C ASN A 197 23.70 -14.80 27.73
N ALA A 198 23.65 -14.63 26.41
CA ALA A 198 23.10 -15.64 25.52
C ALA A 198 23.92 -16.95 25.57
N GLU A 199 25.25 -16.89 25.63
CA GLU A 199 26.11 -18.07 25.81
C GLU A 199 25.87 -18.76 27.15
N VAL A 200 25.75 -17.98 28.23
CA VAL A 200 25.44 -18.49 29.58
C VAL A 200 24.09 -19.21 29.58
N TRP A 201 23.07 -18.60 28.96
CA TRP A 201 21.73 -19.19 28.90
C TRP A 201 21.73 -20.50 28.08
N ILE A 202 22.42 -20.53 26.94
CA ILE A 202 22.57 -21.73 26.10
C ILE A 202 23.22 -22.86 26.89
N ALA A 203 24.33 -22.57 27.59
CA ALA A 203 25.04 -23.57 28.38
C ALA A 203 24.17 -24.14 29.53
N ALA A 204 23.28 -23.33 30.09
CA ALA A 204 22.35 -23.75 31.13
C ALA A 204 21.14 -24.53 30.61
N ASN A 205 20.80 -24.44 29.31
CA ASN A 205 19.57 -24.99 28.73
C ASN A 205 19.82 -25.83 27.45
N PRO A 206 20.63 -26.90 27.51
CA PRO A 206 21.11 -27.61 26.31
C PRO A 206 20.03 -28.38 25.53
N GLU A 207 18.89 -28.70 26.15
CA GLU A 207 17.78 -29.47 25.56
C GLU A 207 16.46 -28.69 25.56
N PHE A 208 16.52 -27.36 25.49
CA PHE A 208 15.32 -26.53 25.57
C PHE A 208 14.34 -26.82 24.42
N VAL A 209 13.06 -26.92 24.75
CA VAL A 209 11.94 -27.07 23.82
C VAL A 209 10.89 -26.03 24.19
N GLN A 210 10.29 -25.37 23.20
CA GLN A 210 9.28 -24.34 23.44
C GLN A 210 8.12 -24.85 24.31
N PRO A 211 7.56 -24.01 25.20
CA PRO A 211 6.46 -24.39 26.07
C PRO A 211 5.30 -25.10 25.37
N TRP A 212 4.93 -24.64 24.17
CA TRP A 212 3.79 -25.18 23.40
C TRP A 212 4.04 -26.49 22.67
N ASP A 213 5.28 -26.96 22.61
CA ASP A 213 5.61 -28.28 22.06
C ASP A 213 5.62 -29.38 23.14
N HIS A 214 5.49 -29.01 24.43
CA HIS A 214 5.32 -29.98 25.50
C HIS A 214 3.90 -30.54 25.53
N LYS A 215 3.78 -31.85 25.79
CA LYS A 215 2.48 -32.50 25.94
C LYS A 215 1.74 -31.93 27.15
N GLY A 216 0.49 -31.51 26.94
CA GLY A 216 -0.36 -30.93 27.99
C GLY A 216 -0.15 -29.44 28.22
N PHE A 217 0.59 -28.75 27.35
CA PHE A 217 0.66 -27.29 27.36
C PHE A 217 -0.73 -26.65 27.33
N THR A 218 -0.91 -25.61 28.15
CA THR A 218 -2.09 -24.75 28.16
C THR A 218 -1.66 -23.31 27.98
N ILE A 219 -2.40 -22.57 27.15
CA ILE A 219 -2.16 -21.14 26.92
C ILE A 219 -2.33 -20.38 28.24
N PRO A 220 -1.42 -19.44 28.58
CA PRO A 220 -1.59 -18.59 29.77
C PRO A 220 -2.93 -17.87 29.78
N GLY A 221 -3.68 -18.00 30.88
CA GLY A 221 -5.04 -17.45 31.01
C GLY A 221 -6.14 -18.31 30.35
N GLY A 222 -5.78 -19.44 29.74
CA GLY A 222 -6.71 -20.33 29.04
C GLY A 222 -7.06 -19.84 27.64
N ASP A 223 -7.94 -20.59 26.99
CA ASP A 223 -8.41 -20.32 25.64
C ASP A 223 -9.52 -19.24 25.61
N MET A 224 -10.14 -19.00 24.45
CA MET A 224 -11.20 -18.00 24.30
C MET A 224 -12.49 -18.28 25.11
N PHE A 225 -12.74 -19.54 25.49
CA PHE A 225 -13.93 -19.97 26.24
C PHE A 225 -13.66 -20.12 27.73
N SER A 226 -12.41 -19.98 28.17
CA SER A 226 -12.05 -20.00 29.58
C SER A 226 -12.84 -18.96 30.36
N ALA A 227 -13.15 -19.24 31.63
CA ALA A 227 -13.90 -18.32 32.49
C ALA A 227 -13.22 -16.94 32.62
N THR A 228 -11.89 -16.90 32.51
CA THR A 228 -11.09 -15.67 32.53
C THR A 228 -11.31 -14.81 31.28
N ASN A 229 -11.45 -15.42 30.11
CA ASN A 229 -11.45 -14.71 28.83
C ASN A 229 -12.84 -14.53 28.22
N ALA A 230 -13.81 -15.43 28.48
CA ALA A 230 -15.09 -15.49 27.80
C ALA A 230 -15.85 -14.14 27.78
N GLY A 231 -15.88 -13.43 28.92
CA GLY A 231 -16.53 -12.12 29.03
C GLY A 231 -15.85 -11.05 28.17
N ALA A 232 -14.52 -11.00 28.15
CA ALA A 232 -13.77 -10.06 27.32
C ALA A 232 -13.90 -10.40 25.82
N MET A 233 -13.80 -11.69 25.47
CA MET A 233 -13.93 -12.18 24.09
C MET A 233 -15.31 -11.90 23.50
N ALA A 234 -16.38 -11.94 24.29
CA ALA A 234 -17.72 -11.54 23.85
C ALA A 234 -17.81 -10.04 23.52
N MET A 235 -17.01 -9.20 24.17
CA MET A 235 -17.04 -7.74 24.01
C MET A 235 -16.07 -7.21 22.94
N PHE A 236 -14.97 -7.93 22.66
CA PHE A 236 -13.95 -7.47 21.71
C PHE A 236 -14.47 -7.17 20.31
N PRO A 237 -15.32 -8.00 19.67
CA PRO A 237 -15.86 -7.69 18.35
C PRO A 237 -16.57 -6.34 18.31
N ALA A 238 -17.40 -6.04 19.32
CA ALA A 238 -18.10 -4.75 19.42
C ALA A 238 -17.14 -3.58 19.66
N MET A 239 -16.09 -3.78 20.46
CA MET A 239 -15.06 -2.75 20.69
C MET A 239 -14.25 -2.45 19.43
N ILE A 240 -13.85 -3.49 18.69
CA ILE A 240 -13.15 -3.35 17.40
C ILE A 240 -14.07 -2.65 16.40
N PHE A 241 -15.31 -3.12 16.22
CA PHE A 241 -16.28 -2.48 15.33
C PHE A 241 -16.53 -1.02 15.70
N LYS A 242 -16.61 -0.68 17.00
CA LYS A 242 -16.75 0.71 17.45
C LYS A 242 -15.56 1.59 17.01
N LYS A 243 -14.34 1.05 17.02
CA LYS A 243 -13.11 1.75 16.59
C LYS A 243 -12.97 1.79 15.06
N THR A 244 -13.20 0.68 14.37
CA THR A 244 -12.92 0.52 12.92
C THR A 244 -14.13 0.81 12.03
N LYS A 245 -15.33 0.85 12.59
CA LYS A 245 -16.62 0.95 11.88
C LYS A 245 -16.88 -0.18 10.87
N GLY A 246 -16.12 -1.28 10.95
CA GLY A 246 -16.14 -2.35 9.96
C GLY A 246 -15.40 -2.02 8.66
N LEU A 247 -14.69 -0.88 8.57
CA LEU A 247 -14.00 -0.42 7.36
C LEU A 247 -12.53 -0.86 7.29
N LEU A 248 -11.98 -1.33 8.41
CA LEU A 248 -10.60 -1.78 8.56
C LEU A 248 -10.61 -3.25 9.02
N PRO A 249 -10.63 -4.22 8.08
CA PRO A 249 -10.87 -5.63 8.41
C PRO A 249 -9.73 -6.30 9.17
N ALA A 250 -8.51 -5.76 9.10
CA ALA A 250 -7.32 -6.36 9.70
C ALA A 250 -7.46 -6.67 11.20
N ALA A 251 -7.92 -5.70 12.00
CA ALA A 251 -8.07 -5.88 13.45
C ALA A 251 -9.10 -6.98 13.78
N GLU A 252 -10.19 -7.08 13.01
CA GLU A 252 -11.20 -8.11 13.18
C GLU A 252 -10.65 -9.49 12.82
N ARG A 253 -9.94 -9.59 11.68
CA ARG A 253 -9.30 -10.84 11.25
C ARG A 253 -8.23 -11.29 12.24
N ILE A 254 -7.44 -10.37 12.79
CA ILE A 254 -6.47 -10.65 13.85
C ILE A 254 -7.15 -11.20 15.11
N LEU A 255 -8.23 -10.56 15.57
CA LEU A 255 -8.99 -11.06 16.72
C LEU A 255 -9.50 -12.49 16.47
N ARG A 256 -10.02 -12.75 15.27
CA ARG A 256 -10.50 -14.07 14.87
C ARG A 256 -9.36 -15.10 14.91
N VAL A 257 -8.23 -14.82 14.25
CA VAL A 257 -7.07 -15.73 14.22
C VAL A 257 -6.56 -15.97 15.64
N ALA A 258 -6.43 -14.93 16.47
CA ALA A 258 -5.99 -15.08 17.86
C ALA A 258 -6.95 -15.99 18.65
N ALA A 259 -8.26 -15.78 18.53
CA ALA A 259 -9.27 -16.61 19.19
C ALA A 259 -9.22 -18.07 18.72
N GLU A 260 -9.25 -18.32 17.41
CA GLU A 260 -9.22 -19.67 16.82
C GLU A 260 -7.89 -20.39 17.07
N SER A 261 -6.77 -19.66 17.07
CA SER A 261 -5.45 -20.21 17.42
C SER A 261 -5.40 -20.77 18.84
N SER A 262 -6.24 -20.24 19.74
CA SER A 262 -6.32 -20.72 21.12
C SER A 262 -7.07 -22.04 21.27
N GLN A 263 -7.84 -22.44 20.24
CA GLN A 263 -8.66 -23.65 20.21
C GLN A 263 -8.01 -24.81 19.44
N THR A 264 -6.88 -24.56 18.77
CA THR A 264 -6.31 -25.49 17.79
C THR A 264 -4.85 -25.82 18.10
N GLY A 265 -4.34 -26.89 17.48
CA GLY A 265 -2.92 -27.23 17.52
C GLY A 265 -2.05 -26.17 16.86
N PHE A 266 -0.76 -26.12 17.18
CA PHE A 266 0.16 -25.07 16.69
C PHE A 266 0.16 -24.97 15.17
N ASP A 267 0.34 -26.10 14.47
CA ASP A 267 0.45 -26.12 13.02
C ASP A 267 -0.88 -25.72 12.35
N SER A 268 -2.02 -26.18 12.87
CA SER A 268 -3.35 -25.76 12.39
C SER A 268 -3.62 -24.26 12.63
N ALA A 269 -3.18 -23.73 13.77
CA ALA A 269 -3.29 -22.30 14.08
C ALA A 269 -2.46 -21.46 13.09
N CYS A 270 -1.26 -21.92 12.73
CA CYS A 270 -0.44 -21.29 11.70
C CYS A 270 -1.14 -21.31 10.33
N ASP A 271 -1.81 -22.41 9.98
CA ASP A 271 -2.58 -22.52 8.74
C ASP A 271 -3.74 -21.50 8.69
N ILE A 272 -4.47 -21.33 9.79
CA ILE A 272 -5.54 -20.33 9.93
C ILE A 272 -4.98 -18.90 9.74
N GLU A 273 -3.85 -18.61 10.37
CA GLU A 273 -3.16 -17.33 10.24
C GLU A 273 -2.76 -17.05 8.77
N SER A 274 -2.22 -18.04 8.06
CA SER A 274 -1.87 -17.92 6.62
C SER A 274 -3.08 -17.58 5.75
N ARG A 275 -4.23 -18.25 5.99
CA ARG A 275 -5.46 -17.98 5.22
C ARG A 275 -5.98 -16.57 5.45
N ALA A 276 -5.91 -16.10 6.70
CA ALA A 276 -6.33 -14.75 7.04
C ALA A 276 -5.39 -13.69 6.45
N PHE A 277 -4.09 -13.95 6.38
CA PHE A 277 -3.14 -13.08 5.67
C PHE A 277 -3.47 -12.99 4.18
N ALA A 278 -3.67 -14.12 3.50
CA ALA A 278 -3.99 -14.15 2.07
C ALA A 278 -5.28 -13.39 1.72
N ASP A 279 -6.29 -13.48 2.58
CA ASP A 279 -7.53 -12.71 2.45
C ASP A 279 -7.33 -11.20 2.64
N LEU A 280 -6.60 -10.80 3.70
CA LEU A 280 -6.29 -9.38 3.93
C LEU A 280 -5.40 -8.79 2.84
N LEU A 281 -4.45 -9.58 2.33
CA LEU A 281 -3.53 -9.21 1.26
C LEU A 281 -4.27 -8.74 0.01
N MET A 282 -5.46 -9.29 -0.27
CA MET A 282 -6.29 -8.91 -1.42
C MET A 282 -7.32 -7.81 -1.11
N SER A 283 -7.47 -7.41 0.15
CA SER A 283 -8.45 -6.39 0.52
C SER A 283 -8.09 -5.01 -0.05
N PRO A 284 -9.05 -4.20 -0.53
CA PRO A 284 -8.79 -2.83 -0.97
C PRO A 284 -8.23 -1.95 0.15
N ALA A 285 -8.71 -2.16 1.39
CA ALA A 285 -8.23 -1.42 2.55
C ALA A 285 -6.73 -1.62 2.79
N SER A 286 -6.21 -2.84 2.62
CA SER A 286 -4.77 -3.09 2.75
C SER A 286 -3.95 -2.39 1.67
N GLU A 287 -4.38 -2.48 0.40
CA GLU A 287 -3.72 -1.76 -0.70
C GLU A 287 -3.64 -0.25 -0.43
N ASN A 288 -4.76 0.32 -0.01
CA ASN A 288 -4.88 1.75 0.27
C ASN A 288 -3.99 2.21 1.42
N LEU A 289 -3.92 1.42 2.50
CA LEU A 289 -3.04 1.70 3.64
C LEU A 289 -1.58 1.56 3.26
N ILE A 290 -1.20 0.50 2.54
CA ILE A 290 0.19 0.29 2.07
C ILE A 290 0.60 1.44 1.15
N ARG A 291 -0.23 1.78 0.16
CA ARG A 291 0.10 2.80 -0.83
C ARG A 291 0.24 4.17 -0.19
N THR A 292 -0.71 4.58 0.65
CA THR A 292 -0.71 5.94 1.20
C THR A 292 0.03 6.04 2.53
N MET A 293 -0.37 5.24 3.51
CA MET A 293 0.15 5.35 4.89
C MET A 293 1.56 4.78 5.05
N PHE A 294 2.07 4.02 4.07
CA PHE A 294 3.46 3.56 4.04
C PHE A 294 4.27 4.19 2.92
N LEU A 295 3.97 3.92 1.63
CA LEU A 295 4.83 4.37 0.53
C LEU A 295 4.84 5.90 0.40
N GLN A 296 3.68 6.53 0.21
CA GLN A 296 3.57 7.98 0.04
C GLN A 296 4.05 8.74 1.28
N MET A 297 3.74 8.23 2.47
CA MET A 297 4.25 8.80 3.73
C MET A 297 5.79 8.76 3.81
N ASN A 298 6.41 7.63 3.39
CA ASN A 298 7.86 7.49 3.36
C ASN A 298 8.49 8.38 2.28
N GLU A 299 7.87 8.53 1.11
CA GLU A 299 8.31 9.46 0.05
C GLU A 299 8.32 10.91 0.56
N ILE A 300 7.24 11.34 1.22
CA ILE A 300 7.18 12.68 1.83
C ILE A 300 8.24 12.84 2.92
N GLY A 301 8.42 11.83 3.78
CA GLY A 301 9.46 11.80 4.80
C GLY A 301 10.89 11.89 4.23
N ALA A 302 11.13 11.23 3.09
CA ALA A 302 12.39 11.28 2.35
C ALA A 302 12.61 12.62 1.62
N GLY A 303 11.60 13.50 1.59
CA GLY A 303 11.68 14.81 0.96
C GLY A 303 11.32 14.81 -0.52
N ALA A 304 10.48 13.88 -1.00
CA ALA A 304 10.09 13.80 -2.40
C ALA A 304 9.44 15.08 -2.95
N SER A 305 8.77 15.86 -2.09
CA SER A 305 8.18 17.17 -2.46
C SER A 305 9.14 18.34 -2.18
N ARG A 306 10.27 18.15 -1.50
CA ARG A 306 11.20 19.23 -1.16
C ARG A 306 11.88 19.75 -2.44
N PRO A 307 11.84 21.06 -2.75
CA PRO A 307 12.50 21.59 -3.93
C PRO A 307 14.03 21.64 -3.76
N GLY A 308 14.74 21.43 -4.87
CA GLY A 308 16.19 21.61 -4.98
C GLY A 308 17.05 20.57 -4.25
N SER A 309 18.35 20.55 -4.58
CA SER A 309 19.35 19.64 -4.00
C SER A 309 20.18 20.28 -2.87
N ALA A 310 19.82 21.50 -2.44
CA ALA A 310 20.54 22.21 -1.40
C ALA A 310 20.46 21.48 -0.05
N ALA A 311 21.53 21.56 0.75
CA ALA A 311 21.61 20.91 2.05
C ALA A 311 20.46 21.34 2.99
N LYS A 312 20.00 20.42 3.85
CA LYS A 312 18.96 20.72 4.84
C LYS A 312 19.41 21.82 5.79
N ARG A 313 18.54 22.78 6.07
CA ARG A 313 18.81 23.89 7.00
C ARG A 313 18.10 23.68 8.32
N LYS A 314 18.85 23.76 9.42
CA LYS A 314 18.31 23.64 10.77
C LYS A 314 17.97 25.03 11.31
N MET A 315 16.72 25.22 11.75
CA MET A 315 16.28 26.45 12.42
C MET A 315 16.59 26.37 13.91
N THR A 316 16.98 27.49 14.50
CA THR A 316 17.39 27.60 15.91
C THR A 316 16.41 28.44 16.72
N SER A 317 15.79 29.44 16.08
CA SER A 317 14.87 30.39 16.71
C SER A 317 13.58 30.57 15.89
N LEU A 318 12.45 30.67 16.58
CA LEU A 318 11.12 30.87 15.99
C LEU A 318 10.41 32.02 16.72
N GLY A 319 9.93 33.01 15.98
CA GLY A 319 8.97 33.99 16.47
C GLY A 319 7.53 33.57 16.15
N ILE A 320 6.60 33.80 17.06
CA ILE A 320 5.18 33.51 16.87
C ILE A 320 4.38 34.76 17.22
N LEU A 321 3.51 35.20 16.32
CA LEU A 321 2.68 36.38 16.50
C LEU A 321 1.23 35.93 16.76
N GLY A 322 0.79 36.10 18.01
CA GLY A 322 -0.49 35.62 18.53
C GLY A 322 -0.31 34.40 19.43
N ALA A 323 -0.75 34.51 20.67
CA ALA A 323 -0.72 33.45 21.69
C ALA A 323 -2.09 32.76 21.87
N GLY A 324 -2.96 32.89 20.85
CA GLY A 324 -4.23 32.19 20.75
C GLY A 324 -4.09 30.67 20.61
N MET A 325 -5.18 29.99 20.25
CA MET A 325 -5.24 28.52 20.19
C MET A 325 -4.15 27.91 19.29
N MET A 326 -3.89 28.51 18.14
CA MET A 326 -2.90 28.03 17.17
C MET A 326 -1.47 28.33 17.65
N GLY A 327 -1.18 29.60 17.95
CA GLY A 327 0.17 30.03 18.33
C GLY A 327 0.74 29.32 19.55
N ARG A 328 -0.07 29.08 20.60
CA ARG A 328 0.39 28.32 21.78
C ARG A 328 0.75 26.86 21.47
N GLY A 329 0.06 26.25 20.50
CA GLY A 329 0.32 24.87 20.07
C GLY A 329 1.52 24.76 19.13
N ILE A 330 1.74 25.77 18.28
CA ILE A 330 2.97 25.91 17.47
C ILE A 330 4.17 26.11 18.41
N ALA A 331 4.04 26.96 19.43
CA ALA A 331 5.09 27.20 20.44
C ALA A 331 5.49 25.91 21.15
N TYR A 332 4.52 25.12 21.59
CA TYR A 332 4.77 23.81 22.20
C TYR A 332 5.54 22.88 21.25
N SER A 333 5.09 22.75 20.00
CA SER A 333 5.70 21.85 19.01
C SER A 333 7.15 22.23 18.70
N ALA A 334 7.42 23.53 18.53
CA ALA A 334 8.76 24.05 18.26
C ALA A 334 9.70 23.92 19.48
N ALA A 335 9.22 24.23 20.69
CA ALA A 335 10.02 24.10 21.91
C ALA A 335 10.39 22.63 22.22
N LEU A 336 9.48 21.69 21.92
CA LEU A 336 9.73 20.25 21.98
C LEU A 336 10.82 19.79 21.01
N ALA A 337 10.89 20.40 19.83
CA ALA A 337 11.93 20.15 18.84
C ALA A 337 13.27 20.84 19.15
N GLY A 338 13.33 21.61 20.25
CA GLY A 338 14.54 22.24 20.76
C GLY A 338 14.79 23.66 20.24
N LEU A 339 13.82 24.31 19.61
CA LEU A 339 13.95 25.69 19.16
C LEU A 339 13.76 26.67 20.32
N LYS A 340 14.46 27.80 20.30
CA LYS A 340 14.11 28.99 21.09
C LYS A 340 12.87 29.62 20.48
N VAL A 341 11.84 29.88 21.27
CA VAL A 341 10.55 30.39 20.80
C VAL A 341 10.26 31.74 21.45
N ILE A 342 10.04 32.77 20.63
CA ILE A 342 9.51 34.07 21.07
C ILE A 342 8.01 34.08 20.80
N LEU A 343 7.20 33.99 21.85
CA LEU A 343 5.75 34.01 21.77
C LEU A 343 5.24 35.42 22.07
N LYS A 344 4.85 36.15 21.02
CA LYS A 344 4.44 37.55 21.11
C LYS A 344 2.93 37.69 21.02
N ASP A 345 2.32 38.47 21.91
CA ASP A 345 0.91 38.89 21.80
C ASP A 345 0.77 40.42 21.97
N VAL A 346 -0.45 40.95 22.01
CA VAL A 346 -0.75 42.37 22.27
C VAL A 346 -0.32 42.77 23.69
N THR A 347 -0.39 41.85 24.64
CA THR A 347 0.06 42.05 26.03
C THR A 347 0.91 40.87 26.51
N ALA A 348 1.89 41.15 27.37
CA ALA A 348 2.70 40.10 27.98
C ALA A 348 1.86 39.06 28.74
N GLU A 349 0.74 39.48 29.36
CA GLU A 349 -0.19 38.58 30.05
C GLU A 349 -0.83 37.56 29.08
N ALA A 350 -1.24 37.99 27.89
CA ALA A 350 -1.81 37.09 26.88
C ALA A 350 -0.76 36.09 26.37
N ALA A 351 0.47 36.54 26.16
CA ALA A 351 1.60 35.67 25.80
C ALA A 351 1.90 34.63 26.89
N GLU A 352 1.91 35.03 28.17
CA GLU A 352 2.13 34.12 29.31
C GLU A 352 0.98 33.10 29.46
N LYS A 353 -0.26 33.49 29.20
CA LYS A 353 -1.39 32.54 29.13
C LYS A 353 -1.19 31.50 28.02
N GLY A 354 -0.63 31.90 26.88
CA GLY A 354 -0.21 30.97 25.83
C GLY A 354 0.86 30.00 26.29
N LYS A 355 1.94 30.49 26.92
CA LYS A 355 3.02 29.67 27.49
C LYS A 355 2.51 28.69 28.56
N ALA A 356 1.55 29.08 29.39
CA ALA A 356 0.94 28.21 30.39
C ALA A 356 0.22 26.98 29.79
N TYR A 357 -0.18 27.01 28.52
CA TYR A 357 -0.71 25.83 27.83
C TYR A 357 0.34 24.73 27.69
N THR A 358 1.57 25.10 27.30
CA THR A 358 2.71 24.17 27.23
C THR A 358 2.97 23.51 28.59
N ARG A 359 2.95 24.29 29.68
CA ARG A 359 3.11 23.73 31.04
C ARG A 359 2.09 22.63 31.32
N LYS A 360 0.81 22.87 31.04
CA LYS A 360 -0.27 21.89 31.26
C LYS A 360 -0.07 20.60 30.46
N LEU A 361 0.47 20.67 29.25
CA LEU A 361 0.76 19.47 28.45
C LEU A 361 1.95 18.71 29.03
N LEU A 362 3.01 19.41 29.44
CA LEU A 362 4.19 18.81 30.04
C LEU A 362 3.88 18.15 31.41
N ASP A 363 3.02 18.76 32.23
CA ASP A 363 2.53 18.16 33.48
C ASP A 363 1.88 16.81 33.23
N LYS A 364 1.01 16.71 32.22
CA LYS A 364 0.39 15.44 31.83
C LYS A 364 1.39 14.42 31.32
N ASP A 365 2.46 14.84 30.65
CA ASP A 365 3.52 13.94 30.22
C ASP A 365 4.34 13.40 31.41
N ILE A 366 4.55 14.22 32.44
CA ILE A 366 5.19 13.79 33.71
C ILE A 366 4.29 12.80 34.45
N GLU A 367 2.99 13.09 34.60
CA GLU A 367 2.01 12.18 35.20
C GLU A 367 1.97 10.82 34.49
N ARG A 368 2.18 10.82 33.17
CA ARG A 368 2.24 9.61 32.33
C ARG A 368 3.62 8.95 32.29
N GLY A 369 4.61 9.49 33.00
CA GLY A 369 5.99 8.97 33.03
C GLY A 369 6.73 9.11 31.70
N LYS A 370 6.28 9.98 30.79
CA LYS A 370 6.92 10.21 29.49
C LYS A 370 8.11 11.17 29.56
N ARG A 371 8.18 11.99 30.62
CA ARG A 371 9.22 13.02 30.81
C ARG A 371 9.52 13.22 32.30
N THR A 372 10.72 13.70 32.60
CA THR A 372 11.09 14.17 33.94
C THR A 372 10.68 15.63 34.14
N SER A 373 10.66 16.11 35.40
CA SER A 373 10.42 17.53 35.68
C SER A 373 11.49 18.43 35.07
N GLY A 374 12.77 18.04 35.16
CA GLY A 374 13.88 18.81 34.59
C GLY A 374 13.78 18.94 33.07
N ASP A 375 13.41 17.88 32.36
CA ASP A 375 13.18 17.94 30.90
C ASP A 375 12.04 18.90 30.54
N ALA A 376 10.94 18.85 31.31
CA ALA A 376 9.80 19.72 31.11
C ALA A 376 10.15 21.20 31.33
N ASP A 377 10.87 21.51 32.41
CA ASP A 377 11.28 22.88 32.73
C ASP A 377 12.22 23.43 31.63
N ALA A 378 13.18 22.61 31.16
CA ALA A 378 14.06 22.98 30.06
C ALA A 378 13.33 23.21 28.72
N ILE A 379 12.20 22.52 28.48
CA ILE A 379 11.34 22.80 27.31
C ILE A 379 10.60 24.12 27.49
N LEU A 380 10.04 24.37 28.68
CA LEU A 380 9.26 25.56 28.98
C LEU A 380 10.12 26.84 28.95
N GLU A 381 11.37 26.76 29.40
CA GLU A 381 12.36 27.85 29.38
C GLU A 381 12.72 28.31 27.97
N ARG A 382 12.56 27.44 26.95
CA ARG A 382 12.75 27.85 25.55
C ARG A 382 11.68 28.82 25.05
N ILE A 383 10.53 28.90 25.73
CA ILE A 383 9.43 29.79 25.35
C ILE A 383 9.56 31.10 26.14
N ILE A 384 9.85 32.18 25.43
CA ILE A 384 9.92 33.54 25.95
C ILE A 384 8.63 34.25 25.54
N ALA A 385 7.75 34.52 26.51
CA ALA A 385 6.51 35.26 26.29
C ALA A 385 6.78 36.77 26.38
N THR A 386 6.27 37.54 25.43
CA THR A 386 6.54 38.98 25.34
C THR A 386 5.41 39.73 24.63
N ASP A 387 5.39 41.05 24.77
CA ASP A 387 4.61 41.97 23.93
C ASP A 387 5.51 42.86 23.03
N GLN A 388 6.84 42.73 23.17
CA GLN A 388 7.81 43.55 22.46
C GLN A 388 8.22 42.92 21.13
N MET A 389 8.13 43.69 20.03
CA MET A 389 8.48 43.22 18.67
C MET A 389 10.00 43.11 18.44
N ASP A 390 10.80 43.93 19.11
CA ASP A 390 12.26 43.95 18.97
C ASP A 390 12.93 42.61 19.36
N GLN A 391 12.31 41.84 20.25
CA GLN A 391 12.76 40.49 20.63
C GLN A 391 12.72 39.47 19.48
N LEU A 392 12.10 39.80 18.34
CA LEU A 392 12.06 38.95 17.15
C LEU A 392 13.35 39.07 16.31
N ALA A 393 14.24 40.03 16.58
CA ALA A 393 15.38 40.37 15.72
C ALA A 393 16.37 39.22 15.44
N ASP A 394 16.41 38.18 16.28
CA ASP A 394 17.27 37.01 16.09
C ASP A 394 16.51 35.76 15.60
N CYS A 395 15.25 35.90 15.15
CA CYS A 395 14.43 34.78 14.71
C CYS A 395 14.77 34.35 13.27
N ASP A 396 15.09 33.07 13.08
CA ASP A 396 15.29 32.47 11.75
C ASP A 396 14.00 32.45 10.92
N ILE A 397 12.87 32.27 11.61
CA ILE A 397 11.52 32.25 11.04
C ILE A 397 10.54 32.93 12.01
N VAL A 398 9.57 33.66 11.45
CA VAL A 398 8.40 34.15 12.18
C VAL A 398 7.14 33.56 11.59
N ILE A 399 6.23 33.08 12.44
CA ILE A 399 4.91 32.56 12.04
C ILE A 399 3.83 33.46 12.63
N GLU A 400 3.08 34.10 11.75
CA GLU A 400 1.90 34.89 12.08
C GLU A 400 0.69 33.96 12.29
N ALA A 401 0.01 34.07 13.44
CA ALA A 401 -1.14 33.24 13.83
C ALA A 401 -2.26 34.08 14.50
N VAL A 402 -2.55 35.25 13.93
CA VAL A 402 -3.63 36.15 14.32
C VAL A 402 -4.89 35.95 13.47
N PHE A 403 -5.90 36.80 13.67
CA PHE A 403 -7.20 36.72 13.00
C PHE A 403 -7.13 36.81 11.47
N GLU A 404 -8.13 36.23 10.81
CA GLU A 404 -8.27 36.14 9.35
C GLU A 404 -8.78 37.47 8.74
N ASP A 405 -7.95 38.51 8.83
CA ASP A 405 -8.20 39.85 8.29
C ASP A 405 -6.96 40.35 7.51
N VAL A 406 -7.16 40.74 6.26
CA VAL A 406 -6.07 41.13 5.35
C VAL A 406 -5.35 42.39 5.85
N SER A 407 -6.09 43.40 6.31
CA SER A 407 -5.51 44.68 6.74
C SER A 407 -4.66 44.52 8.00
N LEU A 408 -5.14 43.71 8.95
CA LEU A 408 -4.41 43.36 10.16
C LEU A 408 -3.12 42.60 9.84
N LYS A 409 -3.19 41.55 9.01
CA LYS A 409 -2.02 40.77 8.61
C LYS A 409 -1.00 41.63 7.87
N HIS A 410 -1.44 42.49 6.95
CA HIS A 410 -0.58 43.45 6.26
C HIS A 410 0.13 44.41 7.24
N SER A 411 -0.56 44.95 8.25
CA SER A 411 0.08 45.79 9.28
C SER A 411 1.18 45.04 10.01
N ILE A 412 0.88 43.82 10.44
CA ILE A 412 1.80 42.98 11.20
C ILE A 412 3.04 42.63 10.37
N VAL A 413 2.87 42.24 9.10
CA VAL A 413 3.99 41.92 8.20
C VAL A 413 4.93 43.12 8.06
N ARG A 414 4.39 44.33 7.85
CA ARG A 414 5.19 45.56 7.75
C ARG A 414 5.96 45.87 9.03
N GLU A 415 5.34 45.68 10.19
CA GLU A 415 5.99 45.91 11.49
C GLU A 415 7.11 44.90 11.77
N VAL A 416 6.86 43.63 11.47
CA VAL A 416 7.79 42.52 11.73
C VAL A 416 9.03 42.60 10.85
N GLU A 417 8.88 42.96 9.58
CA GLU A 417 10.02 43.08 8.68
C GLU A 417 10.95 44.26 8.97
N VAL A 418 10.54 45.23 9.80
CA VAL A 418 11.43 46.29 10.27
C VAL A 418 12.47 45.75 11.25
N VAL A 419 12.13 44.72 12.02
CA VAL A 419 13.00 44.14 13.06
C VAL A 419 13.72 42.87 12.61
N LEU A 420 13.18 42.14 11.62
CA LEU A 420 13.75 40.88 11.19
C LEU A 420 14.98 41.03 10.28
N PRO A 421 15.97 40.12 10.41
CA PRO A 421 17.07 39.99 9.46
C PRO A 421 16.57 39.73 8.04
N GLU A 422 17.33 40.20 7.03
CA GLU A 422 17.01 40.02 5.60
C GLU A 422 16.91 38.54 5.19
N THR A 423 17.54 37.63 5.92
CA THR A 423 17.58 36.20 5.64
C THR A 423 16.46 35.39 6.30
N SER A 424 15.68 36.00 7.21
CA SER A 424 14.61 35.34 7.95
C SER A 424 13.37 35.10 7.09
N LEU A 425 12.67 33.99 7.36
CA LEU A 425 11.39 33.68 6.73
C LEU A 425 10.25 34.39 7.46
N VAL A 426 9.28 34.87 6.70
CA VAL A 426 7.99 35.35 7.22
C VAL A 426 6.92 34.38 6.76
N ALA A 427 6.31 33.67 7.69
CA ALA A 427 5.24 32.72 7.41
C ALA A 427 3.91 33.18 8.01
N THR A 428 2.81 32.82 7.36
CA THR A 428 1.46 33.05 7.87
C THR A 428 0.70 31.73 8.04
N ASN A 429 0.05 31.56 9.18
CA ASN A 429 -0.91 30.50 9.48
C ASN A 429 -2.32 30.98 9.16
N THR A 430 -2.53 31.39 7.90
CA THR A 430 -3.87 31.67 7.36
C THR A 430 -4.49 30.37 6.85
N SER A 431 -5.81 30.32 6.79
CA SER A 431 -6.59 29.14 6.36
C SER A 431 -7.26 29.31 5.01
N THR A 432 -7.51 30.55 4.59
CA THR A 432 -8.28 30.85 3.38
C THR A 432 -7.73 31.99 2.52
N LEU A 433 -6.99 32.93 3.11
CA LEU A 433 -6.52 34.12 2.40
C LEU A 433 -5.32 33.77 1.49
N PRO A 434 -5.33 34.17 0.22
CA PRO A 434 -4.21 33.89 -0.68
C PRO A 434 -2.88 34.45 -0.16
N ILE A 435 -1.83 33.63 -0.20
CA ILE A 435 -0.48 33.99 0.24
C ILE A 435 0.08 35.12 -0.61
N SER A 436 -0.20 35.11 -1.91
CA SER A 436 0.26 36.13 -2.87
C SER A 436 -0.28 37.50 -2.48
N MET A 437 -1.57 37.59 -2.12
CA MET A 437 -2.19 38.82 -1.61
C MET A 437 -1.59 39.28 -0.28
N LEU A 438 -1.34 38.35 0.65
CA LEU A 438 -0.73 38.70 1.94
C LEU A 438 0.74 39.15 1.78
N SER A 439 1.44 38.61 0.78
CA SER A 439 2.83 38.94 0.48
C SER A 439 3.03 40.35 -0.08
N GLU A 440 1.98 41.02 -0.59
CA GLU A 440 2.07 42.40 -1.11
C GLU A 440 2.53 43.42 -0.05
N ALA A 441 2.29 43.12 1.23
CA ALA A 441 2.75 43.96 2.33
C ALA A 441 4.23 43.72 2.72
N SER A 442 4.83 42.63 2.21
CA SER A 442 6.23 42.26 2.44
C SER A 442 7.16 43.04 1.51
N LYS A 443 8.30 43.48 2.05
CA LYS A 443 9.43 44.03 1.27
C LYS A 443 10.27 42.92 0.63
N ARG A 444 10.09 41.67 1.06
CA ARG A 444 10.83 40.48 0.63
C ARG A 444 9.84 39.33 0.35
N PRO A 445 8.90 39.49 -0.59
CA PRO A 445 7.86 38.50 -0.85
C PRO A 445 8.43 37.13 -1.24
N GLU A 446 9.67 37.05 -1.73
CA GLU A 446 10.41 35.81 -1.96
C GLU A 446 10.69 34.97 -0.72
N ASN A 447 10.70 35.59 0.46
CA ASN A 447 10.86 34.97 1.78
C ASN A 447 9.52 34.78 2.51
N PHE A 448 8.40 35.12 1.86
CA PHE A 448 7.06 35.00 2.41
C PHE A 448 6.43 33.66 2.01
N ILE A 449 5.80 32.95 2.96
CA ILE A 449 5.20 31.62 2.70
C ILE A 449 4.00 31.31 3.61
N GLY A 450 3.08 30.45 3.17
CA GLY A 450 2.04 29.91 4.04
C GLY A 450 2.54 28.70 4.84
N LEU A 451 2.28 28.68 6.14
CA LEU A 451 2.44 27.51 7.00
C LEU A 451 1.14 27.28 7.77
N HIS A 452 0.23 26.54 7.16
CA HIS A 452 -1.08 26.26 7.70
C HIS A 452 -1.03 25.02 8.62
N PHE A 453 -1.17 25.26 9.92
CA PHE A 453 -1.29 24.27 10.97
C PHE A 453 -2.76 23.95 11.25
N PHE A 454 -3.01 22.77 11.82
CA PHE A 454 -4.36 22.30 12.14
C PHE A 454 -4.56 22.18 13.65
N SER A 455 -5.74 22.57 14.13
CA SER A 455 -6.09 22.50 15.55
C SER A 455 -6.61 21.11 15.95
N PRO A 456 -6.23 20.58 17.13
CA PRO A 456 -5.21 21.08 18.04
C PRO A 456 -3.79 20.78 17.55
N VAL A 457 -2.92 21.80 17.50
CA VAL A 457 -1.57 21.69 16.90
C VAL A 457 -0.69 20.65 17.61
N ASP A 458 -0.88 20.41 18.90
CA ASP A 458 -0.14 19.39 19.66
C ASP A 458 -0.50 17.94 19.28
N ARG A 459 -1.61 17.73 18.56
CA ARG A 459 -2.09 16.41 18.13
C ARG A 459 -2.06 16.21 16.61
N MET A 460 -2.21 17.29 15.85
CA MET A 460 -2.21 17.21 14.38
C MET A 460 -0.78 17.09 13.86
N HIS A 461 -0.49 16.04 13.10
CA HIS A 461 0.87 15.68 12.66
C HIS A 461 1.21 16.16 11.24
N ILE A 462 0.56 17.22 10.77
CA ILE A 462 0.69 17.74 9.41
C ILE A 462 0.73 19.28 9.41
N VAL A 463 1.41 19.83 8.40
CA VAL A 463 1.40 21.26 8.05
C VAL A 463 1.24 21.35 6.53
N GLU A 464 0.29 22.15 6.08
CA GLU A 464 0.12 22.51 4.67
C GLU A 464 1.03 23.72 4.39
N ILE A 465 2.01 23.54 3.51
CA ILE A 465 2.96 24.58 3.08
C ILE A 465 2.43 25.18 1.79
N ILE A 466 2.16 26.48 1.80
CA ILE A 466 1.54 27.17 0.67
C ILE A 466 2.53 28.10 -0.02
N CYS A 467 2.76 27.84 -1.30
CA CYS A 467 3.65 28.61 -2.15
C CYS A 467 2.88 29.76 -2.83
N GLY A 468 3.10 30.99 -2.38
CA GLY A 468 2.68 32.18 -3.12
C GLY A 468 3.46 32.32 -4.42
N GLU A 469 2.96 33.14 -5.35
CA GLU A 469 3.60 33.34 -6.67
C GLU A 469 5.05 33.83 -6.56
N ALA A 470 5.33 34.69 -5.58
CA ALA A 470 6.65 35.24 -5.35
C ALA A 470 7.56 34.32 -4.50
N THR A 471 6.99 33.32 -3.80
CA THR A 471 7.73 32.48 -2.84
C THR A 471 8.88 31.76 -3.55
N SER A 472 10.11 31.96 -3.08
CA SER A 472 11.27 31.33 -3.71
C SER A 472 11.37 29.81 -3.42
N PRO A 473 12.01 29.02 -4.30
CA PRO A 473 12.30 27.62 -4.03
C PRO A 473 13.16 27.40 -2.76
N ASP A 474 14.05 28.34 -2.43
CA ASP A 474 14.86 28.29 -1.20
C ASP A 474 14.00 28.48 0.05
N THR A 475 13.03 29.39 0.02
CA THR A 475 12.04 29.59 1.09
C THR A 475 11.20 28.35 1.29
N LEU A 476 10.70 27.74 0.21
CA LEU A 476 9.95 26.49 0.27
C LEU A 476 10.79 25.34 0.86
N ALA A 477 12.05 25.19 0.45
CA ALA A 477 12.96 24.18 1.02
C ALA A 477 13.18 24.37 2.53
N LYS A 478 13.40 25.61 2.98
CA LYS A 478 13.58 25.96 4.39
C LYS A 478 12.32 25.72 5.23
N ALA A 479 11.15 26.06 4.69
CA ALA A 479 9.87 25.80 5.32
C ALA A 479 9.62 24.29 5.46
N PHE A 480 9.91 23.52 4.41
CA PHE A 480 9.84 22.06 4.43
C PHE A 480 10.76 21.46 5.51
N ASP A 481 12.01 21.91 5.58
CA ASP A 481 12.98 21.47 6.59
C ASP A 481 12.51 21.81 8.01
N PHE A 482 11.95 23.01 8.22
CA PHE A 482 11.37 23.43 9.49
C PHE A 482 10.20 22.52 9.92
N VAL A 483 9.27 22.22 9.02
CA VAL A 483 8.12 21.34 9.31
C VAL A 483 8.59 19.93 9.70
N GLN A 484 9.58 19.37 8.98
CA GLN A 484 10.19 18.09 9.36
C GLN A 484 10.91 18.17 10.71
N GLN A 485 11.63 19.26 10.99
CA GLN A 485 12.36 19.46 12.25
C GLN A 485 11.42 19.43 13.45
N ILE A 486 10.22 20.01 13.34
CA ILE A 486 9.18 19.96 14.38
C ILE A 486 8.37 18.66 14.38
N ARG A 487 8.82 17.64 13.64
CA ARG A 487 8.22 16.29 13.55
C ARG A 487 6.78 16.30 13.05
N LYS A 488 6.47 17.19 12.11
CA LYS A 488 5.21 17.20 11.36
C LYS A 488 5.47 16.80 9.91
N THR A 489 4.41 16.37 9.25
CA THR A 489 4.41 15.95 7.85
C THR A 489 4.14 17.17 6.98
N PRO A 490 5.05 17.55 6.07
CA PRO A 490 4.80 18.63 5.12
C PRO A 490 4.02 18.11 3.91
N ILE A 491 2.99 18.85 3.48
CA ILE A 491 2.42 18.76 2.13
C ILE A 491 2.60 20.10 1.45
N ILE A 492 2.82 20.11 0.13
CA ILE A 492 3.02 21.34 -0.63
C ILE A 492 1.81 21.61 -1.51
N VAL A 493 1.33 22.84 -1.45
CA VAL A 493 0.24 23.36 -2.28
C VAL A 493 0.63 24.69 -2.90
N ASN A 494 0.14 24.92 -4.10
CA ASN A 494 0.24 26.23 -4.73
C ASN A 494 -0.88 27.13 -4.21
N ASP A 495 -0.61 28.43 -4.18
CA ASP A 495 -1.53 29.42 -3.67
C ASP A 495 -2.83 29.45 -4.48
N SER A 496 -3.93 29.37 -3.76
CA SER A 496 -5.30 29.45 -4.25
C SER A 496 -6.20 29.69 -3.05
N ARG A 497 -7.36 30.31 -3.25
CA ARG A 497 -8.25 30.62 -2.14
C ARG A 497 -8.73 29.33 -1.46
N GLY A 498 -8.58 29.26 -0.14
CA GLY A 498 -8.85 28.04 0.63
C GLY A 498 -7.83 26.91 0.48
N PHE A 499 -6.77 27.11 -0.32
CA PHE A 499 -5.70 26.15 -0.58
C PHE A 499 -6.25 24.78 -1.01
N PHE A 500 -5.67 23.69 -0.51
CA PHE A 500 -6.25 22.36 -0.68
C PHE A 500 -7.13 21.99 0.50
N THR A 501 -6.61 22.10 1.73
CA THR A 501 -7.29 21.51 2.89
C THR A 501 -8.59 22.20 3.25
N SER A 502 -8.58 23.53 3.44
CA SER A 502 -9.78 24.29 3.82
C SER A 502 -10.84 24.23 2.72
N ARG A 503 -10.44 24.33 1.46
CA ARG A 503 -11.33 24.24 0.30
C ARG A 503 -12.05 22.90 0.22
N VAL A 504 -11.31 21.80 0.27
CA VAL A 504 -11.89 20.45 0.20
C VAL A 504 -12.71 20.11 1.45
N PHE A 505 -12.30 20.58 2.62
CA PHE A 505 -13.03 20.30 3.85
C PHE A 505 -14.32 21.12 3.98
N SER A 506 -14.35 22.37 3.50
CA SER A 506 -15.53 23.23 3.59
C SER A 506 -16.72 22.66 2.82
N VAL A 507 -16.47 21.90 1.76
CA VAL A 507 -17.55 21.28 0.98
C VAL A 507 -18.17 20.06 1.68
N TYR A 508 -17.47 19.46 2.65
CA TYR A 508 -18.04 18.41 3.50
C TYR A 508 -19.05 18.99 4.49
N THR A 509 -18.73 20.12 5.12
CA THR A 509 -19.67 20.81 6.00
C THR A 509 -20.84 21.37 5.20
N ASP A 510 -20.58 21.99 4.04
CA ASP A 510 -21.63 22.49 3.14
C ASP A 510 -22.58 21.39 2.66
N GLU A 511 -22.08 20.20 2.28
CA GLU A 511 -22.97 19.12 1.85
C GLU A 511 -23.78 18.52 3.01
N GLY A 512 -23.22 18.49 4.22
CA GLY A 512 -23.97 18.15 5.44
C GLY A 512 -25.10 19.15 5.73
N ASP A 513 -24.83 20.43 5.53
CA ASP A 513 -25.80 21.51 5.68
C ASP A 513 -26.87 21.48 4.58
N ARG A 514 -26.50 21.11 3.35
CA ARG A 514 -27.45 20.86 2.25
C ARG A 514 -28.35 19.68 2.55
N LEU A 515 -27.81 18.56 3.02
CA LEU A 515 -28.61 17.39 3.44
C LEU A 515 -29.60 17.78 4.55
N LEU A 516 -29.17 18.60 5.50
CA LEU A 516 -30.04 19.11 6.55
C LEU A 516 -31.15 20.00 5.96
N LYS A 517 -30.81 20.91 5.04
CA LYS A 517 -31.76 21.80 4.35
C LYS A 517 -32.74 21.05 3.43
N ASP A 518 -32.31 19.95 2.84
CA ASP A 518 -33.14 19.00 2.08
C ASP A 518 -34.11 18.23 2.99
N GLY A 519 -34.02 18.40 4.32
CA GLY A 519 -34.91 17.78 5.30
C GLY A 519 -34.53 16.36 5.70
N VAL A 520 -33.28 15.95 5.46
CA VAL A 520 -32.76 14.65 5.92
C VAL A 520 -32.54 14.69 7.43
N ASN A 521 -32.84 13.57 8.09
CA ASN A 521 -32.68 13.46 9.54
C ASN A 521 -31.21 13.73 9.97
N PRO A 522 -30.94 14.71 10.85
CA PRO A 522 -29.57 15.05 11.25
C PRO A 522 -28.86 13.90 11.97
N VAL A 523 -29.58 13.01 12.67
CA VAL A 523 -29.02 11.79 13.26
C VAL A 523 -28.46 10.89 12.17
N LEU A 524 -29.14 10.80 11.03
CA LEU A 524 -28.73 9.97 9.90
C LEU A 524 -27.49 10.56 9.23
N ILE A 525 -27.47 11.87 8.94
CA ILE A 525 -26.33 12.58 8.36
C ILE A 525 -25.05 12.33 9.19
N GLU A 526 -25.15 12.57 10.49
CA GLU A 526 -24.04 12.44 11.44
C GLU A 526 -23.53 10.99 11.57
N ASN A 527 -24.44 10.02 11.60
CA ASN A 527 -24.05 8.61 11.72
C ASN A 527 -23.51 8.04 10.41
N LEU A 528 -24.09 8.39 9.26
CA LEU A 528 -23.63 7.92 7.96
C LEU A 528 -22.25 8.48 7.64
N ALA A 529 -21.99 9.76 7.92
CA ALA A 529 -20.64 10.33 7.81
C ALA A 529 -19.60 9.52 8.60
N ARG A 530 -19.92 9.22 9.87
CA ARG A 530 -19.05 8.41 10.75
C ARG A 530 -18.95 6.95 10.31
N GLN A 531 -20.00 6.37 9.73
CA GLN A 531 -19.99 5.02 9.18
C GLN A 531 -19.21 4.93 7.86
N SER A 532 -19.09 6.03 7.11
CA SER A 532 -18.18 6.15 5.97
C SER A 532 -16.72 6.35 6.41
N GLY A 533 -16.46 6.47 7.72
CA GLY A 533 -15.12 6.53 8.30
C GLY A 533 -14.63 7.93 8.66
N MET A 534 -15.46 8.97 8.52
CA MET A 534 -15.12 10.30 9.04
C MET A 534 -15.02 10.27 10.57
N PRO A 535 -14.05 10.98 11.20
CA PRO A 535 -13.91 10.99 12.65
C PRO A 535 -15.05 11.74 13.35
N VAL A 536 -15.61 12.77 12.70
CA VAL A 536 -16.66 13.65 13.22
C VAL A 536 -17.65 13.93 12.08
N GLY A 537 -18.95 13.93 12.37
CA GLY A 537 -19.96 14.26 11.36
C GLY A 537 -19.98 15.76 11.03
N PRO A 538 -20.66 16.14 9.93
CA PRO A 538 -20.50 17.47 9.33
C PRO A 538 -21.13 18.61 10.14
N LEU A 539 -22.13 18.36 10.97
CA LEU A 539 -22.71 19.38 11.85
C LEU A 539 -21.88 19.51 13.13
N ALA A 540 -21.51 18.36 13.71
CA ALA A 540 -20.69 18.29 14.91
C ALA A 540 -19.33 18.98 14.75
N VAL A 541 -18.71 18.92 13.57
CA VAL A 541 -17.40 19.56 13.36
C VAL A 541 -17.50 21.09 13.27
N GLN A 542 -18.60 21.63 12.74
CA GLN A 542 -18.84 23.08 12.72
C GLN A 542 -18.98 23.64 14.14
N ASP A 543 -19.62 22.91 15.05
CA ASP A 543 -19.69 23.28 16.47
C ASP A 543 -18.29 23.32 17.12
N GLU A 544 -17.36 22.45 16.72
CA GLU A 544 -15.99 22.39 17.26
C GLU A 544 -15.09 23.50 16.68
N VAL A 545 -15.26 23.83 15.39
CA VAL A 545 -14.49 24.88 14.69
C VAL A 545 -15.02 26.30 14.99
N MET A 546 -16.18 26.40 15.65
CA MET A 546 -16.90 27.63 16.00
C MET A 546 -17.54 28.31 14.78
N MET A 547 -18.88 28.34 14.74
CA MET A 547 -19.66 28.90 13.64
C MET A 547 -19.39 30.38 13.42
N ASP A 548 -19.12 31.14 14.48
CA ASP A 548 -18.77 32.57 14.34
C ASP A 548 -17.45 32.77 13.58
N MET A 549 -16.49 31.86 13.73
CA MET A 549 -15.24 31.91 12.98
C MET A 549 -15.50 31.56 11.50
N LEU A 550 -16.27 30.49 11.25
CA LEU A 550 -16.67 30.09 9.90
C LEU A 550 -17.43 31.20 9.19
N LEU A 551 -18.38 31.84 9.87
CA LEU A 551 -19.18 32.95 9.35
C LEU A 551 -18.33 34.19 9.03
N ARG A 552 -17.34 34.51 9.89
CA ARG A 552 -16.40 35.60 9.59
C ARG A 552 -15.55 35.28 8.38
N SER A 553 -14.97 34.09 8.32
CA SER A 553 -14.20 33.64 7.15
C SER A 553 -15.06 33.69 5.89
N PHE A 554 -16.30 33.21 5.94
CA PHE A 554 -17.25 33.30 4.83
C PHE A 554 -17.49 34.74 4.38
N LYS A 555 -17.79 35.67 5.31
CA LYS A 555 -17.99 37.09 4.98
C LYS A 555 -16.73 37.74 4.37
N THR A 556 -15.55 37.47 4.94
CA THR A 556 -14.29 37.93 4.37
C THR A 556 -14.11 37.43 2.94
N ASN A 557 -14.43 36.16 2.67
CA ASN A 557 -14.34 35.59 1.33
C ASN A 557 -15.42 36.14 0.37
N GLN A 558 -16.62 36.50 0.84
CA GLN A 558 -17.63 37.21 0.03
C GLN A 558 -17.17 38.63 -0.36
N ASP A 559 -16.54 39.35 0.58
CA ASP A 559 -15.98 40.66 0.30
C ASP A 559 -14.82 40.56 -0.73
N LEU A 560 -14.03 39.49 -0.65
CA LEU A 560 -12.99 39.18 -1.62
C LEU A 560 -13.55 38.76 -2.98
N ASP A 561 -14.64 38.00 -3.03
CA ASP A 561 -15.35 37.68 -4.28
C ASP A 561 -15.74 38.96 -5.04
N ALA A 562 -16.30 39.94 -4.33
CA ALA A 562 -16.66 41.23 -4.91
C ALA A 562 -15.43 42.04 -5.40
N GLN A 563 -14.27 41.90 -4.76
CA GLN A 563 -13.05 42.61 -5.12
C GLN A 563 -12.30 41.96 -6.29
N LEU A 564 -12.24 40.63 -6.32
CA LEU A 564 -11.46 39.86 -7.29
C LEU A 564 -12.29 39.40 -8.50
N GLY A 565 -13.62 39.49 -8.42
CA GLY A 565 -14.52 39.12 -9.51
C GLY A 565 -14.67 37.61 -9.68
N ASP A 566 -14.46 36.84 -8.61
CA ASP A 566 -14.67 35.39 -8.54
C ASP A 566 -15.83 35.05 -7.59
N ASN A 567 -16.05 33.75 -7.32
CA ASN A 567 -17.21 33.24 -6.59
C ASN A 567 -16.85 32.09 -5.65
N TYR A 568 -15.72 32.20 -4.96
CA TYR A 568 -15.25 31.14 -4.06
C TYR A 568 -16.18 30.93 -2.87
N ALA A 569 -16.76 31.99 -2.29
CA ALA A 569 -17.67 31.84 -1.15
C ALA A 569 -18.91 31.02 -1.54
N ASP A 570 -19.34 31.06 -2.81
CA ASP A 570 -20.47 30.28 -3.31
C ASP A 570 -20.24 28.76 -3.21
N VAL A 571 -18.98 28.32 -3.17
CA VAL A 571 -18.60 26.90 -3.08
C VAL A 571 -19.13 26.24 -1.79
N TYR A 572 -19.27 27.03 -0.71
CA TYR A 572 -19.73 26.57 0.60
C TYR A 572 -20.77 27.51 1.25
N ALA A 573 -21.57 28.18 0.42
CA ALA A 573 -22.53 29.19 0.87
C ALA A 573 -23.63 28.67 1.81
N VAL A 574 -24.02 27.39 1.71
CA VAL A 574 -25.07 26.84 2.59
C VAL A 574 -24.53 26.67 4.02
N CYS A 575 -23.24 26.37 4.16
CA CYS A 575 -22.58 26.39 5.46
C CYS A 575 -22.56 27.79 6.08
N GLY A 576 -22.25 28.83 5.28
CA GLY A 576 -22.36 30.23 5.72
C GLY A 576 -23.77 30.61 6.19
N GLU A 577 -24.80 30.24 5.41
CA GLU A 577 -26.21 30.47 5.74
C GLU A 577 -26.62 29.80 7.06
N LEU A 578 -26.26 28.53 7.25
CA LEU A 578 -26.63 27.79 8.45
C LEU A 578 -25.84 28.24 9.68
N CYS A 579 -24.56 28.62 9.53
CA CYS A 579 -23.79 29.25 10.60
C CYS A 579 -24.47 30.56 11.06
N ASP A 580 -24.88 31.44 10.14
CA ASP A 580 -25.59 32.68 10.49
C ASP A 580 -26.95 32.40 11.15
N TYR A 581 -27.70 31.42 10.63
CA TYR A 581 -28.98 30.99 11.20
C TYR A 581 -28.83 30.51 12.67
N MET A 582 -27.79 29.74 12.96
CA MET A 582 -27.53 29.18 14.29
C MET A 582 -26.96 30.25 15.25
N SER A 583 -25.97 31.04 14.81
CA SER A 583 -25.39 32.12 15.61
C SER A 583 -26.42 33.19 15.97
N SER A 584 -27.32 33.58 15.05
CA SER A 584 -28.41 34.53 15.32
C SER A 584 -29.41 34.05 16.37
N ARG A 585 -29.41 32.76 16.71
CA ARG A 585 -30.23 32.13 17.78
C ARG A 585 -29.46 31.87 19.06
N GLY A 586 -28.26 32.43 19.19
CA GLY A 586 -27.41 32.24 20.37
C GLY A 586 -26.81 30.84 20.45
N ARG A 587 -26.60 30.18 19.30
CA ARG A 587 -26.01 28.84 19.22
C ARG A 587 -24.75 28.80 18.33
N PRO A 588 -23.68 29.55 18.66
CA PRO A 588 -22.51 29.71 17.79
C PRO A 588 -21.49 28.54 17.86
N GLY A 589 -21.77 27.49 18.63
CA GLY A 589 -20.94 26.29 18.73
C GLY A 589 -20.56 25.87 20.15
N ARG A 590 -19.66 24.90 20.25
CA ARG A 590 -19.34 24.17 21.48
C ARG A 590 -18.86 25.06 22.62
N SER A 591 -18.03 26.06 22.35
CA SER A 591 -17.46 26.88 23.43
C SER A 591 -18.49 27.81 24.10
N ALA A 592 -19.62 28.08 23.42
CA ALA A 592 -20.78 28.76 23.98
C ALA A 592 -21.75 27.79 24.66
N GLY A 593 -21.47 26.48 24.66
CA GLY A 593 -22.33 25.44 25.22
C GLY A 593 -23.50 25.02 24.34
N ALA A 594 -23.66 25.61 23.15
CA ALA A 594 -24.80 25.38 22.25
C ALA A 594 -24.43 25.63 20.79
N GLY A 595 -24.74 24.66 19.92
CA GLY A 595 -24.60 24.72 18.46
C GLY A 595 -25.69 23.89 17.78
N PHE A 596 -25.36 23.16 16.72
CA PHE A 596 -26.22 22.07 16.21
C PHE A 596 -26.47 21.01 17.29
N TYR A 597 -25.52 20.84 18.20
CA TYR A 597 -25.62 20.04 19.40
C TYR A 597 -25.95 20.88 20.64
N GLU A 598 -26.54 20.22 21.64
CA GLU A 598 -26.54 20.65 23.03
C GLU A 598 -25.33 20.03 23.75
N TYR A 599 -24.67 20.83 24.59
CA TYR A 599 -23.50 20.42 25.37
C TYR A 599 -23.78 20.54 26.87
N PRO A 600 -24.24 19.45 27.52
CA PRO A 600 -24.57 19.47 28.94
C PRO A 600 -23.38 19.86 29.83
N GLN A 601 -23.57 20.82 30.72
CA GLN A 601 -22.51 21.30 31.64
C GLN A 601 -22.19 20.30 32.76
N ASP A 602 -23.10 19.38 33.04
CA ASP A 602 -22.95 18.28 34.01
C ASP A 602 -22.04 17.14 33.49
N GLY A 603 -21.50 17.27 32.27
CA GLY A 603 -20.67 16.25 31.63
C GLY A 603 -21.47 15.15 30.94
N GLY A 604 -22.79 15.30 30.79
CA GLY A 604 -23.62 14.42 29.97
C GLY A 604 -23.16 14.34 28.50
N ALA A 605 -23.54 13.25 27.81
CA ALA A 605 -23.22 13.09 26.40
C ALA A 605 -23.90 14.17 25.55
N LYS A 606 -23.17 14.74 24.58
CA LYS A 606 -23.75 15.70 23.62
C LYS A 606 -24.87 15.02 22.80
N TYR A 607 -25.91 15.78 22.48
CA TYR A 607 -27.04 15.31 21.65
C TYR A 607 -27.50 16.42 20.70
N LEU A 608 -28.15 16.06 19.60
CA LEU A 608 -28.61 17.03 18.59
C LEU A 608 -29.72 17.92 19.15
N TRP A 609 -29.69 19.20 18.81
CA TRP A 609 -30.69 20.16 19.24
C TRP A 609 -32.06 19.84 18.62
N ALA A 610 -33.08 19.64 19.46
CA ALA A 610 -34.43 19.29 19.01
C ALA A 610 -35.06 20.34 18.07
N GLY A 611 -34.59 21.60 18.13
CA GLY A 611 -35.02 22.67 17.25
C GLY A 611 -34.62 22.47 15.78
N LEU A 612 -33.63 21.61 15.48
CA LEU A 612 -33.27 21.28 14.10
C LEU A 612 -34.44 20.64 13.35
N LYS A 613 -35.18 19.73 14.01
CA LYS A 613 -36.32 19.09 13.38
C LYS A 613 -37.41 20.10 12.99
N LYS A 614 -37.62 21.09 13.85
CA LYS A 614 -38.60 22.16 13.61
C LYS A 614 -38.14 23.15 12.53
N ALA A 615 -36.84 23.40 12.43
CA ALA A 615 -36.27 24.38 11.51
C ALA A 615 -36.11 23.84 10.09
N PHE A 616 -35.70 22.57 9.95
CA PHE A 616 -35.26 22.01 8.67
C PHE A 616 -36.04 20.75 8.25
N GLY A 617 -36.94 20.23 9.08
CA GLY A 617 -37.62 18.96 8.81
C GLY A 617 -36.81 17.78 9.38
N GLY A 618 -36.70 16.68 8.66
CA GLY A 618 -36.03 15.46 9.17
C GLY A 618 -36.78 14.16 8.86
N ASP A 619 -37.86 14.25 8.09
CA ASP A 619 -38.69 13.12 7.67
C ASP A 619 -38.50 12.78 6.17
N VAL A 620 -37.58 13.48 5.47
CA VAL A 620 -37.22 13.14 4.08
C VAL A 620 -36.31 11.91 4.08
N GLU A 621 -36.76 10.87 3.41
CA GLU A 621 -35.99 9.64 3.21
C GLU A 621 -35.26 9.70 1.88
N LEU A 622 -33.93 9.64 1.94
CA LEU A 622 -33.06 9.42 0.78
C LEU A 622 -32.42 8.04 0.88
N PRO A 623 -32.02 7.42 -0.25
CA PRO A 623 -31.17 6.24 -0.23
C PRO A 623 -29.94 6.48 0.63
N LEU A 624 -29.63 5.56 1.54
CA LEU A 624 -28.53 5.74 2.50
C LEU A 624 -27.19 5.92 1.80
N ASP A 625 -27.00 5.22 0.69
CA ASP A 625 -25.79 5.33 -0.13
C ASP A 625 -25.68 6.68 -0.84
N ASP A 626 -26.80 7.32 -1.21
CA ASP A 626 -26.77 8.69 -1.74
C ASP A 626 -26.32 9.68 -0.66
N VAL A 627 -26.75 9.52 0.59
CA VAL A 627 -26.29 10.39 1.69
C VAL A 627 -24.79 10.19 1.96
N ARG A 628 -24.31 8.94 1.97
CA ARG A 628 -22.87 8.63 2.12
C ARG A 628 -22.07 9.20 0.95
N ASP A 629 -22.50 8.92 -0.27
CA ASP A 629 -21.78 9.32 -1.47
C ASP A 629 -21.80 10.83 -1.67
N ARG A 630 -22.91 11.52 -1.36
CA ARG A 630 -22.94 13.00 -1.39
C ARG A 630 -21.83 13.58 -0.51
N LEU A 631 -21.71 13.13 0.73
CA LEU A 631 -20.66 13.60 1.65
C LEU A 631 -19.24 13.26 1.16
N MET A 632 -19.04 12.05 0.63
CA MET A 632 -17.72 11.56 0.21
C MET A 632 -17.30 12.12 -1.15
N PHE A 633 -18.12 11.96 -2.17
CA PHE A 633 -17.86 12.41 -3.54
C PHE A 633 -17.71 13.92 -3.60
N ARG A 634 -18.45 14.69 -2.79
CA ARG A 634 -18.31 16.15 -2.81
C ARG A 634 -16.88 16.59 -2.48
N MET A 635 -16.23 15.97 -1.50
CA MET A 635 -14.82 16.22 -1.17
C MET A 635 -13.89 15.76 -2.29
N VAL A 636 -14.09 14.54 -2.81
CA VAL A 636 -13.22 13.97 -3.87
C VAL A 636 -13.27 14.81 -5.14
N ILE A 637 -14.45 15.33 -5.51
CA ILE A 637 -14.65 16.19 -6.67
C ILE A 637 -14.01 17.55 -6.46
N GLU A 638 -14.04 18.09 -5.24
CA GLU A 638 -13.31 19.33 -4.96
C GLU A 638 -11.80 19.11 -5.02
N ALA A 639 -11.30 17.98 -4.52
CA ALA A 639 -9.91 17.60 -4.68
C ALA A 639 -9.54 17.42 -6.17
N ALA A 640 -10.42 16.85 -6.98
CA ALA A 640 -10.24 16.76 -8.43
C ALA A 640 -10.06 18.14 -9.08
N ARG A 641 -10.84 19.15 -8.65
CA ARG A 641 -10.66 20.55 -9.09
C ARG A 641 -9.32 21.12 -8.62
N CYS A 642 -8.92 20.89 -7.37
CA CYS A 642 -7.60 21.31 -6.87
C CYS A 642 -6.45 20.69 -7.68
N LEU A 643 -6.59 19.46 -8.17
CA LEU A 643 -5.59 18.81 -9.01
C LEU A 643 -5.56 19.43 -10.43
N ASP A 644 -6.72 19.67 -11.01
CA ASP A 644 -6.89 20.24 -12.35
C ASP A 644 -6.37 21.69 -12.43
N GLU A 645 -6.65 22.49 -11.40
CA GLU A 645 -6.20 23.86 -11.24
C GLU A 645 -4.73 23.97 -10.82
N GLY A 646 -4.05 22.84 -10.55
CA GLY A 646 -2.66 22.81 -10.14
C GLY A 646 -2.39 23.27 -8.69
N VAL A 647 -3.43 23.39 -7.85
CA VAL A 647 -3.28 23.66 -6.40
C VAL A 647 -2.50 22.55 -5.72
N ILE A 648 -2.81 21.29 -6.08
CA ILE A 648 -1.99 20.13 -5.72
C ILE A 648 -1.27 19.66 -6.97
N SER A 649 0.05 19.48 -6.88
CA SER A 649 0.86 18.99 -8.01
C SER A 649 1.11 17.48 -7.98
N HIS A 650 0.97 16.84 -6.82
CA HIS A 650 1.23 15.41 -6.63
C HIS A 650 0.13 14.73 -5.85
N VAL A 651 -0.35 13.59 -6.36
CA VAL A 651 -1.42 12.80 -5.70
C VAL A 651 -1.04 12.38 -4.28
N ARG A 652 0.25 12.15 -4.01
CA ARG A 652 0.75 11.77 -2.68
C ARG A 652 0.45 12.83 -1.62
N ASP A 653 0.67 14.10 -1.96
CA ASP A 653 0.48 15.23 -1.04
C ASP A 653 -1.01 15.42 -0.73
N GLY A 654 -1.88 15.28 -1.75
CA GLY A 654 -3.32 15.37 -1.52
C GLY A 654 -3.92 14.16 -0.79
N ASN A 655 -3.44 12.94 -1.05
CA ASN A 655 -3.88 11.75 -0.32
C ASN A 655 -3.49 11.83 1.16
N VAL A 656 -2.20 12.00 1.46
CA VAL A 656 -1.69 12.12 2.83
C VAL A 656 -2.28 13.35 3.52
N GLY A 657 -2.37 14.46 2.79
CA GLY A 657 -3.02 15.69 3.23
C GLY A 657 -4.45 15.47 3.68
N SER A 658 -5.26 14.81 2.85
CA SER A 658 -6.67 14.57 3.16
C SER A 658 -6.89 13.72 4.42
N ILE A 659 -6.06 12.70 4.61
CA ILE A 659 -6.17 11.79 5.77
C ILE A 659 -5.70 12.50 7.04
N LEU A 660 -4.53 13.16 7.01
CA LEU A 660 -3.92 13.70 8.22
C LEU A 660 -4.46 15.08 8.62
N ALA A 661 -4.92 15.90 7.67
CA ALA A 661 -5.36 17.27 7.94
C ALA A 661 -6.83 17.32 8.36
N PHE A 662 -7.71 16.69 7.59
CA PHE A 662 -9.16 16.77 7.81
C PHE A 662 -9.85 15.41 8.01
N GLY A 663 -9.06 14.34 8.17
CA GLY A 663 -9.57 13.04 8.60
C GLY A 663 -10.37 12.31 7.53
N PHE A 664 -10.04 12.50 6.25
CA PHE A 664 -10.64 11.70 5.18
C PHE A 664 -10.47 10.20 5.49
N PRO A 665 -11.46 9.34 5.19
CA PRO A 665 -11.49 7.98 5.72
C PRO A 665 -10.26 7.15 5.31
N VAL A 666 -9.43 6.80 6.29
CA VAL A 666 -8.10 6.22 6.03
C VAL A 666 -8.11 4.91 5.24
N HIS A 667 -9.18 4.10 5.35
CA HIS A 667 -9.36 2.86 4.59
C HIS A 667 -9.47 3.07 3.07
N THR A 668 -9.76 4.29 2.62
CA THR A 668 -9.82 4.68 1.20
C THR A 668 -8.47 5.10 0.63
N GLY A 669 -7.46 5.31 1.49
CA GLY A 669 -6.13 5.77 1.09
C GLY A 669 -6.05 7.24 0.69
N GLY A 670 -7.10 8.03 0.92
CA GLY A 670 -7.13 9.46 0.60
C GLY A 670 -7.96 9.78 -0.63
N VAL A 671 -8.19 11.06 -0.88
CA VAL A 671 -9.16 11.55 -1.90
C VAL A 671 -8.88 11.04 -3.32
N TYR A 672 -7.62 10.91 -3.75
CA TYR A 672 -7.30 10.42 -5.09
C TYR A 672 -7.21 8.89 -5.14
N GLN A 673 -6.70 8.25 -4.08
CA GLN A 673 -6.69 6.79 -3.97
C GLN A 673 -8.11 6.20 -3.90
N PHE A 674 -9.07 6.94 -3.35
CA PHE A 674 -10.47 6.60 -3.36
C PHE A 674 -10.96 6.34 -4.79
N VAL A 675 -10.62 7.22 -5.75
CA VAL A 675 -11.01 7.08 -7.16
C VAL A 675 -10.39 5.81 -7.77
N GLN A 676 -9.12 5.53 -7.46
CA GLN A 676 -8.44 4.32 -7.96
C GLN A 676 -9.10 3.04 -7.41
N SER A 677 -9.45 3.03 -6.12
CA SER A 677 -10.11 1.88 -5.48
C SER A 677 -11.54 1.68 -5.92
N TYR A 678 -12.25 2.78 -6.18
CA TYR A 678 -13.63 2.77 -6.68
C TYR A 678 -13.68 2.33 -8.15
N GLY A 679 -12.59 2.55 -8.89
CA GLY A 679 -12.53 2.46 -10.34
C GLY A 679 -12.93 3.78 -10.99
N LEU A 680 -12.10 4.30 -11.89
CA LEU A 680 -12.30 5.63 -12.50
C LEU A 680 -13.66 5.73 -13.21
N ASP A 681 -13.99 4.77 -14.06
CA ASP A 681 -15.25 4.80 -14.84
C ASP A 681 -16.48 4.69 -13.92
N ALA A 682 -16.41 3.79 -12.93
CA ALA A 682 -17.47 3.66 -11.93
C ALA A 682 -17.65 4.95 -11.13
N PHE A 683 -16.55 5.61 -10.75
CA PHE A 683 -16.57 6.87 -10.03
C PHE A 683 -17.22 7.98 -10.87
N LEU A 684 -16.83 8.10 -12.14
CA LEU A 684 -17.40 9.09 -13.05
C LEU A 684 -18.89 8.85 -13.29
N ALA A 685 -19.31 7.59 -13.48
CA ALA A 685 -20.71 7.22 -13.64
C ALA A 685 -21.54 7.56 -12.39
N ARG A 686 -21.01 7.26 -11.19
CA ARG A 686 -21.68 7.60 -9.94
C ARG A 686 -21.76 9.10 -9.73
N ALA A 687 -20.69 9.83 -10.02
CA ALA A 687 -20.65 11.29 -9.94
C ALA A 687 -21.69 11.93 -10.88
N ALA A 688 -21.83 11.43 -12.11
CA ALA A 688 -22.85 11.87 -13.07
C ALA A 688 -24.27 11.61 -12.56
N SER A 689 -24.54 10.43 -11.98
CA SER A 689 -25.84 10.09 -11.39
C SER A 689 -26.20 11.02 -10.21
N LEU A 690 -25.23 11.31 -9.34
CA LEU A 690 -25.42 12.28 -8.25
C LEU A 690 -25.64 13.69 -8.81
N ALA A 691 -24.97 14.06 -9.91
CA ALA A 691 -25.14 15.36 -10.53
C ALA A 691 -26.52 15.56 -11.15
N GLU A 692 -27.06 14.54 -11.81
CA GLU A 692 -28.41 14.55 -12.37
C GLU A 692 -29.47 14.75 -11.28
N THR A 693 -29.31 14.08 -10.13
CA THR A 693 -30.31 14.08 -9.06
C THR A 693 -30.17 15.29 -8.14
N TYR A 694 -28.95 15.62 -7.74
CA TYR A 694 -28.66 16.57 -6.66
C TYR A 694 -28.02 17.85 -7.14
N GLY A 695 -27.62 17.95 -8.40
CA GLY A 695 -27.14 19.15 -9.06
C GLY A 695 -25.66 19.09 -9.50
N PRO A 696 -25.24 20.02 -10.37
CA PRO A 696 -24.00 19.92 -11.15
C PRO A 696 -22.71 19.98 -10.32
N ARG A 697 -22.77 20.31 -9.02
CA ARG A 697 -21.61 20.32 -8.12
C ARG A 697 -20.92 18.94 -8.01
N PHE A 698 -21.63 17.87 -8.35
CA PHE A 698 -21.11 16.51 -8.42
C PHE A 698 -20.46 16.15 -9.76
N LEU A 699 -20.30 17.10 -10.69
CA LEU A 699 -19.51 16.87 -11.90
C LEU A 699 -18.01 17.13 -11.62
N PRO A 700 -17.12 16.16 -11.85
CA PRO A 700 -15.68 16.38 -11.84
C PRO A 700 -15.24 17.19 -13.07
N PRO A 701 -14.01 17.74 -13.07
CA PRO A 701 -13.42 18.34 -14.27
C PRO A 701 -13.42 17.35 -15.45
N ALA A 702 -13.66 17.83 -16.66
CA ALA A 702 -13.83 17.00 -17.85
C ALA A 702 -12.61 16.09 -18.12
N ASP A 703 -11.41 16.60 -17.91
CA ASP A 703 -10.14 15.89 -18.15
C ASP A 703 -9.57 15.23 -16.89
N PHE A 704 -10.38 15.05 -15.83
CA PHE A 704 -9.89 14.57 -14.54
C PHE A 704 -9.15 13.22 -14.63
N GLY A 705 -9.63 12.28 -15.46
CA GLY A 705 -8.95 11.00 -15.65
C GLY A 705 -7.52 11.15 -16.16
N ALA A 706 -7.32 11.99 -17.18
CA ALA A 706 -6.01 12.27 -17.75
C ALA A 706 -5.12 13.06 -16.77
N THR A 707 -5.69 14.03 -16.05
CA THR A 707 -4.98 14.80 -15.02
C THR A 707 -4.54 13.90 -13.86
N LEU A 708 -5.41 12.99 -13.39
CA LEU A 708 -5.09 12.03 -12.34
C LEU A 708 -3.95 11.09 -12.76
N GLN A 709 -3.98 10.59 -14.00
CA GLN A 709 -2.91 9.73 -14.53
C GLN A 709 -1.57 10.46 -14.61
N ARG A 710 -1.56 11.71 -15.12
CA ARG A 710 -0.34 12.54 -15.18
C ARG A 710 0.22 12.83 -13.79
N ALA A 711 -0.63 13.18 -12.82
CA ALA A 711 -0.21 13.49 -11.46
C ALA A 711 0.18 12.25 -10.63
N SER A 712 -0.26 11.06 -11.06
CA SER A 712 0.10 9.76 -10.46
C SER A 712 1.43 9.19 -10.98
N ALA A 713 1.91 9.68 -12.14
CA ALA A 713 3.20 9.26 -12.67
C ALA A 713 4.33 9.78 -11.77
N ALA A 714 5.20 8.88 -11.31
CA ALA A 714 6.44 9.26 -10.62
C ALA A 714 7.27 10.21 -11.52
N PRO A 715 8.12 11.09 -10.95
CA PRO A 715 9.04 11.87 -11.77
C PRO A 715 9.87 10.91 -12.61
N ALA A 716 9.65 10.96 -13.92
CA ALA A 716 10.37 10.12 -14.87
C ALA A 716 11.87 10.33 -14.66
N LYS A 717 12.61 9.23 -14.42
CA LYS A 717 13.99 9.19 -14.92
C LYS A 717 13.91 9.55 -16.39
N ALA A 718 14.78 10.48 -16.82
CA ALA A 718 14.80 11.00 -18.18
C ALA A 718 14.59 9.88 -19.20
N PRO A 719 13.70 10.05 -20.19
CA PRO A 719 13.45 9.02 -21.18
C PRO A 719 14.75 8.77 -21.96
N GLU A 720 15.25 7.54 -21.89
CA GLU A 720 16.17 7.06 -22.91
C GLU A 720 15.45 7.13 -24.26
N ALA A 721 16.16 7.64 -25.27
CA ALA A 721 15.61 7.89 -26.60
C ALA A 721 14.98 6.61 -27.19
N PRO A 722 13.91 6.73 -28.00
CA PRO A 722 13.29 5.59 -28.65
C PRO A 722 14.27 4.95 -29.63
N GLY A 723 14.93 3.88 -29.19
CA GLY A 723 15.71 3.00 -30.05
C GLY A 723 14.75 2.07 -30.78
N THR A 724 14.65 2.23 -32.10
CA THR A 724 14.09 1.22 -33.01
C THR A 724 14.83 -0.09 -32.77
N ARG A 725 14.21 -1.05 -32.08
CA ARG A 725 14.83 -2.35 -31.80
C ARG A 725 14.66 -3.26 -33.01
N THR A 726 15.76 -3.49 -33.70
CA THR A 726 15.91 -4.56 -34.69
C THR A 726 16.10 -5.87 -33.93
N TYR A 727 15.25 -6.87 -34.17
CA TYR A 727 15.45 -8.23 -33.64
C TYR A 727 16.76 -8.80 -34.17
N LEU A 728 17.74 -9.03 -33.28
CA LEU A 728 19.00 -9.67 -33.62
C LEU A 728 18.77 -11.17 -33.94
N MET A 729 19.29 -11.60 -35.09
CA MET A 729 19.24 -12.95 -35.67
C MET A 729 20.27 -13.94 -35.07
N ALA A 730 20.68 -13.76 -33.82
CA ALA A 730 21.67 -14.63 -33.18
C ALA A 730 21.02 -15.43 -32.03
N GLY A 731 20.61 -16.67 -32.34
CA GLY A 731 20.05 -17.62 -31.38
C GLY A 731 19.52 -18.88 -32.07
N THR A 732 19.27 -19.94 -31.28
CA THR A 732 18.65 -21.21 -31.71
C THR A 732 17.16 -21.07 -32.08
N ILE A 733 16.59 -19.85 -32.01
CA ILE A 733 15.25 -19.49 -32.48
C ILE A 733 15.37 -18.48 -33.61
N GLN A 734 14.83 -18.81 -34.77
CA GLN A 734 14.63 -17.85 -35.86
C GLN A 734 13.28 -17.16 -35.65
N ALA A 735 13.28 -15.82 -35.66
CA ALA A 735 12.09 -15.00 -35.51
C ALA A 735 11.87 -14.16 -36.77
N ASP A 736 10.73 -14.34 -37.43
CA ASP A 736 10.35 -13.60 -38.64
C ASP A 736 8.98 -12.94 -38.41
N LEU A 737 8.88 -11.63 -38.64
CA LEU A 737 7.64 -10.87 -38.48
C LEU A 737 7.21 -10.34 -39.84
N ASP A 738 6.13 -10.89 -40.38
CA ASP A 738 5.55 -10.52 -41.69
C ASP A 738 4.04 -10.27 -41.52
N ASP A 739 3.57 -9.09 -41.93
CA ASP A 739 2.15 -8.69 -41.89
C ASP A 739 1.42 -9.02 -40.57
N GLY A 740 2.10 -8.78 -39.43
CA GLY A 740 1.58 -9.03 -38.08
C GLY A 740 1.63 -10.49 -37.64
N VAL A 741 2.19 -11.40 -38.43
CA VAL A 741 2.45 -12.79 -38.05
C VAL A 741 3.89 -12.91 -37.57
N LEU A 742 4.08 -13.18 -36.27
CA LEU A 742 5.39 -13.51 -35.71
C LEU A 742 5.61 -15.03 -35.77
N ARG A 743 6.50 -15.47 -36.65
CA ARG A 743 6.94 -16.85 -36.74
C ARG A 743 8.19 -17.09 -35.91
N LEU A 744 8.07 -17.96 -34.92
CA LEU A 744 9.16 -18.46 -34.09
C LEU A 744 9.48 -19.89 -34.51
N THR A 745 10.67 -20.11 -35.07
CA THR A 745 11.14 -21.42 -35.54
C THR A 745 12.31 -21.89 -34.68
N ILE A 746 12.14 -22.99 -33.95
CA ILE A 746 13.23 -23.66 -33.24
C ILE A 746 14.17 -24.26 -34.30
N SER A 747 15.43 -23.83 -34.32
CA SER A 747 16.37 -24.09 -35.41
C SER A 747 17.66 -24.75 -34.93
N ASP A 748 17.54 -25.97 -34.39
CA ASP A 748 18.65 -26.90 -34.12
C ASP A 748 18.36 -28.28 -34.75
N PRO A 749 18.31 -28.38 -36.09
CA PRO A 749 17.89 -29.59 -36.78
C PRO A 749 18.85 -30.78 -36.57
N ASP A 750 20.14 -30.51 -36.33
CA ASP A 750 21.15 -31.54 -36.09
C ASP A 750 20.89 -32.30 -34.77
N ARG A 751 20.25 -31.64 -33.80
CA ARG A 751 19.80 -32.24 -32.54
C ARG A 751 18.29 -32.45 -32.49
N MET A 752 17.61 -32.44 -33.64
CA MET A 752 16.15 -32.63 -33.74
C MET A 752 15.37 -31.64 -32.85
N ASN A 753 15.86 -30.41 -32.75
CA ASN A 753 15.29 -29.32 -31.95
C ASN A 753 15.11 -29.72 -30.48
N ALA A 754 16.11 -30.40 -29.90
CA ALA A 754 16.10 -30.78 -28.49
C ALA A 754 16.00 -29.54 -27.60
N MET A 755 15.14 -29.62 -26.58
CA MET A 755 14.86 -28.54 -25.65
C MET A 755 15.98 -28.41 -24.62
N THR A 756 16.62 -27.24 -24.58
CA THR A 756 17.60 -26.84 -23.58
C THR A 756 17.03 -25.71 -22.70
N PRO A 757 17.55 -25.50 -21.48
CA PRO A 757 17.17 -24.35 -20.65
C PRO A 757 17.27 -23.01 -21.39
N ALA A 758 18.39 -22.77 -22.06
CA ALA A 758 18.60 -21.54 -22.83
C ALA A 758 17.57 -21.35 -23.95
N LEU A 759 17.15 -22.44 -24.61
CA LEU A 759 16.10 -22.37 -25.63
C LEU A 759 14.74 -22.05 -25.00
N ALA A 760 14.41 -22.66 -23.85
CA ALA A 760 13.17 -22.39 -23.13
C ALA A 760 13.11 -20.93 -22.65
N ASP A 761 14.22 -20.41 -22.12
CA ASP A 761 14.34 -19.03 -21.65
C ASP A 761 14.24 -18.03 -22.81
N ASP A 762 14.91 -18.27 -23.94
CA ASP A 762 14.83 -17.41 -25.13
C ASP A 762 13.40 -17.38 -25.69
N LEU A 763 12.74 -18.54 -25.77
CA LEU A 763 11.35 -18.61 -26.22
C LEU A 763 10.41 -17.87 -25.25
N CYS A 764 10.60 -18.06 -23.94
CA CYS A 764 9.83 -17.37 -22.90
C CYS A 764 10.00 -15.84 -22.99
N ALA A 765 11.24 -15.37 -23.12
CA ALA A 765 11.55 -13.95 -23.23
C ALA A 765 10.87 -13.32 -24.47
N ARG A 766 10.93 -13.99 -25.62
CA ARG A 766 10.28 -13.51 -26.86
C ARG A 766 8.76 -13.44 -26.73
N LEU A 767 8.13 -14.45 -26.15
CA LEU A 767 6.68 -14.47 -25.95
C LEU A 767 6.19 -13.42 -24.93
N ARG A 768 7.02 -13.07 -23.94
CA ARG A 768 6.70 -12.01 -22.96
C ARG A 768 6.95 -10.59 -23.48
N SER A 769 7.68 -10.43 -24.58
CA SER A 769 8.09 -9.13 -25.13
C SER A 769 7.60 -8.91 -26.56
N LEU A 770 6.38 -9.34 -26.86
CA LEU A 770 5.77 -9.11 -28.18
C LEU A 770 5.54 -7.62 -28.45
N ASP A 771 5.89 -7.16 -29.65
CA ASP A 771 5.57 -5.82 -30.11
C ASP A 771 4.06 -5.63 -30.31
N GLU A 772 3.60 -4.38 -30.22
CA GLU A 772 2.21 -4.00 -30.56
C GLU A 772 1.80 -4.38 -32.00
N GLY A 773 2.76 -4.61 -32.89
CA GLY A 773 2.52 -5.03 -34.27
C GLY A 773 2.25 -6.52 -34.44
N VAL A 774 2.47 -7.35 -33.41
CA VAL A 774 2.24 -8.80 -33.49
C VAL A 774 0.75 -9.08 -33.26
N ARG A 775 0.14 -9.76 -34.22
CA ARG A 775 -1.30 -10.10 -34.26
C ARG A 775 -1.56 -11.59 -34.12
N VAL A 776 -0.60 -12.44 -34.52
CA VAL A 776 -0.65 -13.90 -34.40
C VAL A 776 0.77 -14.41 -34.18
N VAL A 777 0.94 -15.44 -33.34
CA VAL A 777 2.22 -16.15 -33.19
C VAL A 777 2.13 -17.53 -33.83
N VAL A 778 3.17 -17.90 -34.60
CA VAL A 778 3.34 -19.25 -35.14
C VAL A 778 4.60 -19.87 -34.53
N LEU A 779 4.45 -21.00 -33.84
CA LEU A 779 5.56 -21.78 -33.30
C LEU A 779 5.80 -23.03 -34.16
N SER A 780 7.03 -23.21 -34.63
CA SER A 780 7.42 -24.34 -35.50
C SER A 780 8.84 -24.84 -35.18
N GLY A 781 9.21 -26.00 -35.73
CA GLY A 781 10.57 -26.55 -35.64
C GLY A 781 11.18 -26.76 -37.03
N ALA A 782 12.44 -26.36 -37.20
CA ALA A 782 13.17 -26.54 -38.45
C ALA A 782 13.57 -28.01 -38.67
N GLY A 783 13.62 -28.43 -39.94
CA GLY A 783 14.07 -29.78 -40.30
C GLY A 783 12.97 -30.83 -40.15
N LYS A 784 13.32 -32.03 -39.66
CA LYS A 784 12.44 -33.22 -39.68
C LYS A 784 11.65 -33.45 -38.38
N ALA A 785 11.75 -32.55 -37.40
CA ALA A 785 11.06 -32.67 -36.13
C ALA A 785 10.66 -31.30 -35.57
N PHE A 786 9.54 -31.26 -34.84
CA PHE A 786 9.13 -30.09 -34.08
C PHE A 786 10.06 -29.89 -32.87
N CYS A 787 10.13 -30.88 -31.98
CA CYS A 787 11.01 -30.89 -30.81
C CYS A 787 11.12 -32.32 -30.26
N ALA A 788 12.33 -32.87 -30.20
CA ALA A 788 12.59 -34.22 -29.72
C ALA A 788 12.57 -34.38 -28.18
N GLY A 789 12.24 -33.32 -27.44
CA GLY A 789 12.21 -33.32 -25.98
C GLY A 789 13.50 -32.78 -25.35
N ALA A 790 13.66 -32.95 -24.04
CA ALA A 790 14.80 -32.40 -23.31
C ALA A 790 16.14 -32.96 -23.80
N ASN A 791 17.17 -32.12 -23.85
CA ASN A 791 18.53 -32.58 -24.17
C ASN A 791 19.11 -33.40 -23.00
N LEU A 792 18.99 -34.73 -23.08
CA LEU A 792 19.45 -35.64 -22.03
C LEU A 792 20.96 -35.60 -21.79
N ALA A 793 21.77 -35.16 -22.75
CA ALA A 793 23.22 -35.02 -22.54
C ALA A 793 23.52 -33.91 -21.52
N ASP A 794 22.77 -32.80 -21.57
CA ASP A 794 22.92 -31.69 -20.63
C ASP A 794 22.42 -32.10 -19.23
N VAL A 795 21.30 -32.83 -19.17
CA VAL A 795 20.75 -33.40 -17.91
C VAL A 795 21.71 -34.42 -17.28
N LEU A 796 22.45 -35.18 -18.09
CA LEU A 796 23.44 -36.15 -17.59
C LEU A 796 24.77 -35.50 -17.21
N ALA A 797 25.12 -34.35 -17.79
CA ALA A 797 26.37 -33.63 -17.54
C ALA A 797 26.34 -32.80 -16.23
N ASP A 798 25.16 -32.43 -15.75
CA ASP A 798 24.97 -31.71 -14.49
C ASP A 798 24.51 -32.65 -13.35
N PRO A 799 25.37 -32.93 -12.34
CA PRO A 799 25.00 -33.76 -11.18
C PRO A 799 23.85 -33.18 -10.34
N THR A 800 23.65 -31.85 -10.36
CA THR A 800 22.60 -31.16 -9.60
C THR A 800 21.25 -31.23 -10.30
N ALA A 801 21.23 -31.27 -11.64
CA ALA A 801 20.01 -31.51 -12.43
C ALA A 801 19.37 -32.89 -12.12
N ARG A 802 20.17 -33.89 -11.73
CA ARG A 802 19.68 -35.23 -11.35
C ARG A 802 19.06 -35.27 -9.95
N SER A 803 19.57 -34.48 -9.01
CA SER A 803 19.05 -34.43 -7.63
C SER A 803 17.91 -33.43 -7.46
N ASN A 804 17.70 -32.53 -8.43
CA ASN A 804 16.72 -31.45 -8.31
C ASN A 804 15.97 -31.14 -9.64
N GLY A 805 15.45 -32.17 -10.31
CA GLY A 805 14.72 -32.02 -11.58
C GLY A 805 13.50 -31.08 -11.51
N GLY A 806 12.91 -30.90 -10.32
CA GLY A 806 11.81 -29.93 -10.12
C GLY A 806 12.24 -28.47 -10.32
N ARG A 807 13.46 -28.12 -9.95
CA ARG A 807 14.00 -26.75 -10.09
C ARG A 807 14.15 -26.34 -11.55
N MET A 808 14.57 -27.27 -12.43
CA MET A 808 14.65 -27.03 -13.87
C MET A 808 13.25 -26.73 -14.47
N LEU A 809 12.21 -27.40 -13.95
CA LEU A 809 10.83 -27.11 -14.35
C LEU A 809 10.40 -25.72 -13.87
N GLU A 810 10.71 -25.37 -12.63
CA GLU A 810 10.35 -24.09 -12.03
C GLU A 810 11.05 -22.90 -12.69
N GLU A 811 12.35 -23.02 -13.00
CA GLU A 811 13.17 -21.93 -13.53
C GLU A 811 12.97 -21.71 -15.04
N HIS A 812 12.76 -22.77 -15.83
CA HIS A 812 12.80 -22.67 -17.30
C HIS A 812 11.48 -23.05 -17.98
N TYR A 813 10.88 -24.19 -17.61
CA TYR A 813 9.72 -24.72 -18.36
C TYR A 813 8.40 -24.11 -17.92
N ASN A 814 8.13 -23.99 -16.62
CA ASN A 814 6.90 -23.40 -16.10
C ASN A 814 6.72 -21.94 -16.56
N PRO A 815 7.76 -21.07 -16.51
CA PRO A 815 7.66 -19.70 -17.00
C PRO A 815 7.31 -19.62 -18.49
N LEU A 816 7.89 -20.51 -19.31
CA LEU A 816 7.57 -20.63 -20.74
C LEU A 816 6.12 -21.04 -20.97
N ILE A 817 5.64 -22.05 -20.25
CA ILE A 817 4.25 -22.52 -20.39
C ILE A 817 3.26 -21.45 -19.96
N LEU A 818 3.55 -20.71 -18.88
CA LEU A 818 2.74 -19.56 -18.46
C LEU A 818 2.80 -18.42 -19.49
N ALA A 819 3.97 -18.13 -20.05
CA ALA A 819 4.10 -17.13 -21.12
C ALA A 819 3.24 -17.48 -22.33
N ILE A 820 3.20 -18.76 -22.72
CA ILE A 820 2.28 -19.24 -23.76
C ILE A 820 0.83 -19.00 -23.31
N ARG A 821 0.42 -19.49 -22.13
CA ARG A 821 -0.95 -19.32 -21.60
C ARG A 821 -1.40 -17.85 -21.55
N ASP A 822 -0.50 -16.92 -21.31
CA ASP A 822 -0.83 -15.50 -21.11
C ASP A 822 -0.70 -14.65 -22.39
N LEU A 823 -0.45 -15.27 -23.55
CA LEU A 823 -0.37 -14.56 -24.83
C LEU A 823 -1.65 -13.73 -25.13
N PRO A 824 -1.51 -12.45 -25.48
CA PRO A 824 -2.66 -11.60 -25.83
C PRO A 824 -3.19 -11.86 -27.25
N VAL A 825 -2.57 -12.76 -28.01
CA VAL A 825 -2.87 -13.06 -29.41
C VAL A 825 -2.91 -14.58 -29.65
N PRO A 826 -3.59 -15.07 -30.71
CA PRO A 826 -3.64 -16.49 -31.03
C PRO A 826 -2.25 -17.11 -31.29
N LEU A 827 -2.06 -18.34 -30.82
CA LEU A 827 -0.89 -19.17 -31.05
C LEU A 827 -1.22 -20.39 -31.92
N ILE A 828 -0.58 -20.48 -33.09
CA ILE A 828 -0.59 -21.67 -33.94
C ILE A 828 0.68 -22.48 -33.66
N THR A 829 0.54 -23.78 -33.41
CA THR A 829 1.68 -24.70 -33.37
C THR A 829 1.70 -25.56 -34.64
N ALA A 830 2.77 -25.45 -35.42
CA ALA A 830 3.00 -26.23 -36.63
C ALA A 830 3.92 -27.42 -36.33
N VAL A 831 3.36 -28.63 -36.30
CA VAL A 831 4.06 -29.85 -35.88
C VAL A 831 4.42 -30.71 -37.07
N ARG A 832 5.72 -30.83 -37.36
CA ARG A 832 6.27 -31.77 -38.33
C ARG A 832 7.03 -32.88 -37.61
N GLY A 833 6.88 -34.13 -38.04
CA GLY A 833 7.65 -35.24 -37.50
C GLY A 833 7.54 -35.39 -35.97
N ALA A 834 8.67 -35.50 -35.27
CA ALA A 834 8.69 -35.83 -33.85
C ALA A 834 8.32 -34.64 -32.94
N ALA A 835 7.29 -34.81 -32.10
CA ALA A 835 7.04 -34.02 -30.89
C ALA A 835 7.08 -34.96 -29.68
N VAL A 836 8.16 -34.91 -28.89
CA VAL A 836 8.49 -35.93 -27.90
C VAL A 836 8.83 -35.32 -26.54
N GLY A 837 8.40 -35.95 -25.45
CA GLY A 837 8.65 -35.47 -24.08
C GLY A 837 8.10 -34.06 -23.88
N VAL A 838 8.92 -33.15 -23.33
CA VAL A 838 8.57 -31.73 -23.19
C VAL A 838 8.26 -31.05 -24.54
N GLY A 839 8.79 -31.57 -25.65
CA GLY A 839 8.44 -31.11 -27.00
C GLY A 839 7.01 -31.46 -27.40
N ALA A 840 6.48 -32.59 -26.92
CA ALA A 840 5.06 -32.91 -27.05
C ALA A 840 4.21 -32.00 -26.15
N SER A 841 4.68 -31.72 -24.93
CA SER A 841 4.01 -30.82 -23.98
C SER A 841 3.91 -29.40 -24.56
N LEU A 842 5.01 -28.87 -25.11
CA LEU A 842 5.06 -27.58 -25.77
C LEU A 842 4.13 -27.51 -26.98
N ALA A 843 4.10 -28.56 -27.80
CA ALA A 843 3.20 -28.59 -28.94
C ALA A 843 1.72 -28.55 -28.53
N CYS A 844 1.37 -29.18 -27.40
CA CYS A 844 0.01 -29.22 -26.87
C CYS A 844 -0.42 -27.93 -26.15
N ALA A 845 0.49 -26.96 -25.97
CA ALA A 845 0.18 -25.66 -25.38
C ALA A 845 -0.38 -24.66 -26.41
N GLY A 846 -0.31 -24.97 -27.71
CA GLY A 846 -0.85 -24.13 -28.78
C GLY A 846 -2.39 -24.09 -28.81
N ASP A 847 -2.96 -22.96 -29.23
CA ASP A 847 -4.42 -22.81 -29.36
C ASP A 847 -4.95 -23.57 -30.59
N LEU A 848 -4.20 -23.55 -31.69
CA LEU A 848 -4.47 -24.30 -32.92
C LEU A 848 -3.25 -25.15 -33.28
N ILE A 849 -3.41 -26.47 -33.27
CA ILE A 849 -2.31 -27.40 -33.53
C ILE A 849 -2.51 -28.03 -34.90
N ILE A 850 -1.62 -27.69 -35.84
CA ILE A 850 -1.64 -28.19 -37.22
C ILE A 850 -0.47 -29.14 -37.39
N ALA A 851 -0.74 -30.40 -37.69
CA ALA A 851 0.29 -31.43 -37.80
C ALA A 851 0.41 -31.95 -39.25
N SER A 852 1.62 -32.30 -39.68
CA SER A 852 1.77 -33.09 -40.91
C SER A 852 1.40 -34.56 -40.70
N ASP A 853 1.12 -35.27 -41.78
CA ASP A 853 0.88 -36.72 -41.78
C ASP A 853 2.10 -37.55 -41.33
N THR A 854 3.30 -36.96 -41.34
CA THR A 854 4.52 -37.53 -40.78
C THR A 854 4.66 -37.32 -39.26
N ALA A 855 3.81 -36.48 -38.66
CA ALA A 855 3.95 -36.09 -37.27
C ALA A 855 3.47 -37.17 -36.28
N PHE A 856 4.10 -37.23 -35.11
CA PHE A 856 3.65 -38.03 -34.00
C PHE A 856 3.97 -37.39 -32.65
N PHE A 857 3.11 -37.63 -31.67
CA PHE A 857 3.23 -37.13 -30.29
C PHE A 857 3.60 -38.28 -29.36
N LEU A 858 4.57 -38.07 -28.47
CA LEU A 858 5.05 -39.10 -27.56
C LEU A 858 5.39 -38.52 -26.18
N GLN A 859 4.65 -38.94 -25.16
CA GLN A 859 4.97 -38.67 -23.74
C GLN A 859 6.03 -39.67 -23.25
N ALA A 860 7.31 -39.41 -23.54
CA ALA A 860 8.40 -40.38 -23.35
C ALA A 860 8.84 -40.62 -21.90
N PHE A 861 8.33 -39.85 -20.95
CA PHE A 861 8.80 -39.76 -19.56
C PHE A 861 8.91 -41.11 -18.83
N ARG A 862 7.91 -42.00 -18.99
CA ARG A 862 7.95 -43.35 -18.40
C ARG A 862 9.19 -44.14 -18.82
N LYS A 863 9.65 -43.99 -20.06
CA LYS A 863 10.78 -44.78 -20.60
C LYS A 863 12.11 -44.43 -19.92
N ILE A 864 12.17 -43.30 -19.24
CA ILE A 864 13.35 -42.81 -18.52
C ILE A 864 13.09 -42.61 -17.02
N GLY A 865 11.97 -43.14 -16.49
CA GLY A 865 11.65 -43.09 -15.06
C GLY A 865 11.19 -41.72 -14.55
N LEU A 866 10.66 -40.86 -15.43
CA LEU A 866 10.13 -39.54 -15.06
C LEU A 866 8.61 -39.49 -15.21
N ALA A 867 7.99 -38.54 -14.50
CA ALA A 867 6.61 -38.13 -14.73
C ALA A 867 6.55 -37.08 -15.87
N PRO A 868 5.42 -36.99 -16.60
CA PRO A 868 5.22 -35.94 -17.60
C PRO A 868 5.30 -34.52 -17.05
N ASP A 869 5.98 -33.63 -17.78
CA ASP A 869 6.21 -32.23 -17.42
C ASP A 869 5.68 -31.24 -18.50
N GLY A 870 6.04 -29.96 -18.38
CA GLY A 870 5.68 -28.92 -19.36
C GLY A 870 4.17 -28.71 -19.48
N GLY A 871 3.42 -28.98 -18.42
CA GLY A 871 1.95 -28.88 -18.40
C GLY A 871 1.21 -30.04 -19.07
N ALA A 872 1.88 -31.09 -19.56
CA ALA A 872 1.21 -32.20 -20.26
C ALA A 872 0.02 -32.82 -19.51
N PRO A 873 0.07 -33.10 -18.19
CA PRO A 873 -1.09 -33.64 -17.48
C PRO A 873 -2.31 -32.70 -17.53
N PHE A 874 -2.08 -31.39 -17.55
CA PHE A 874 -3.14 -30.38 -17.66
C PHE A 874 -3.70 -30.35 -19.09
N PHE A 875 -2.86 -30.09 -20.09
CA PHE A 875 -3.30 -29.96 -21.48
C PHE A 875 -3.97 -31.22 -22.03
N LEU A 876 -3.37 -32.40 -21.81
CA LEU A 876 -3.90 -33.65 -22.33
C LEU A 876 -5.23 -34.01 -21.68
N THR A 877 -5.37 -33.82 -20.36
CA THR A 877 -6.62 -34.17 -19.67
C THR A 877 -7.78 -33.29 -20.13
N GLN A 878 -7.52 -32.02 -20.44
CA GLN A 878 -8.52 -31.10 -20.96
C GLN A 878 -8.86 -31.40 -22.43
N ALA A 879 -7.85 -31.69 -23.28
CA ALA A 879 -8.06 -31.89 -24.71
C ALA A 879 -8.71 -33.24 -25.05
N ILE A 880 -8.24 -34.34 -24.45
CA ILE A 880 -8.64 -35.71 -24.84
C ILE A 880 -9.27 -36.52 -23.70
N GLY A 881 -9.51 -35.89 -22.56
CA GLY A 881 -10.08 -36.50 -21.37
C GLY A 881 -9.08 -37.37 -20.60
N ARG A 882 -9.37 -37.58 -19.31
CA ARG A 882 -8.51 -38.30 -18.37
C ARG A 882 -8.04 -39.67 -18.88
N VAL A 883 -8.92 -40.44 -19.52
CA VAL A 883 -8.62 -41.83 -19.92
C VAL A 883 -7.54 -41.89 -21.01
N ARG A 884 -7.71 -41.13 -22.10
CA ARG A 884 -6.73 -41.11 -23.20
C ARG A 884 -5.45 -40.38 -22.79
N ALA A 885 -5.55 -39.35 -21.97
CA ALA A 885 -4.39 -38.68 -21.39
C ALA A 885 -3.54 -39.66 -20.57
N LEU A 886 -4.17 -40.46 -19.70
CA LEU A 886 -3.47 -41.52 -18.95
C LEU A 886 -2.92 -42.60 -19.88
N GLU A 887 -3.63 -43.00 -20.94
CA GLU A 887 -3.11 -43.95 -21.94
C GLU A 887 -1.79 -43.44 -22.56
N MET A 888 -1.75 -42.18 -23.03
CA MET A 888 -0.52 -41.57 -23.57
C MET A 888 0.61 -41.53 -22.54
N MET A 889 0.33 -41.05 -21.33
CA MET A 889 1.34 -40.82 -20.30
C MET A 889 1.87 -42.13 -19.70
N LEU A 890 1.00 -43.13 -19.49
CA LEU A 890 1.35 -44.41 -18.88
C LEU A 890 1.90 -45.43 -19.87
N LEU A 891 1.45 -45.44 -21.13
CA LEU A 891 1.99 -46.38 -22.12
C LEU A 891 3.27 -45.82 -22.77
N ALA A 892 3.38 -44.50 -22.90
CA ALA A 892 4.48 -43.83 -23.62
C ALA A 892 4.65 -44.39 -25.04
N GLU A 893 3.54 -44.55 -25.76
CA GLU A 893 3.50 -44.97 -27.16
C GLU A 893 3.40 -43.78 -28.10
N LYS A 894 3.84 -43.95 -29.35
CA LYS A 894 3.71 -42.91 -30.37
C LYS A 894 2.23 -42.78 -30.74
N LEU A 895 1.70 -41.56 -30.67
CA LEU A 895 0.38 -41.22 -31.17
C LEU A 895 0.54 -40.54 -32.55
N PRO A 896 0.23 -41.25 -33.67
CA PRO A 896 0.30 -40.66 -35.01
C PRO A 896 -0.68 -39.49 -35.16
N ALA A 897 -0.35 -38.51 -36.01
CA ALA A 897 -1.18 -37.32 -36.23
C ALA A 897 -2.66 -37.64 -36.55
N SER A 898 -2.93 -38.66 -37.39
CA SER A 898 -4.29 -39.08 -37.71
C SER A 898 -5.09 -39.48 -36.47
N ARG A 899 -4.49 -40.26 -35.56
CA ARG A 899 -5.14 -40.67 -34.31
C ARG A 899 -5.21 -39.53 -33.29
N ALA A 900 -4.21 -38.63 -33.28
CA ALA A 900 -4.27 -37.41 -32.48
C ALA A 900 -5.46 -36.52 -32.88
N LEU A 901 -5.74 -36.41 -34.19
CA LEU A 901 -6.92 -35.70 -34.70
C LEU A 901 -8.22 -36.40 -34.31
N GLU A 902 -8.32 -37.72 -34.49
CA GLU A 902 -9.48 -38.51 -34.03
C GLU A 902 -9.76 -38.36 -32.53
N TRP A 903 -8.72 -38.13 -31.74
CA TRP A 903 -8.83 -37.97 -30.32
C TRP A 903 -9.26 -36.56 -29.89
N GLY A 904 -9.17 -35.58 -30.79
CA GLY A 904 -9.37 -34.16 -30.49
C GLY A 904 -8.15 -33.47 -29.90
N LEU A 905 -6.96 -34.09 -29.97
CA LEU A 905 -5.72 -33.50 -29.44
C LEU A 905 -5.21 -32.36 -30.33
N ILE A 906 -5.42 -32.47 -31.65
CA ILE A 906 -4.95 -31.49 -32.64
C ILE A 906 -6.09 -31.06 -33.54
N THR A 907 -5.93 -29.90 -34.18
CA THR A 907 -6.99 -29.27 -34.97
C THR A 907 -7.06 -29.81 -36.40
N ARG A 908 -5.91 -30.06 -37.04
CA ARG A 908 -5.83 -30.50 -38.45
C ARG A 908 -4.62 -31.39 -38.73
N VAL A 909 -4.78 -32.31 -39.69
CA VAL A 909 -3.69 -33.07 -40.31
C VAL A 909 -3.62 -32.75 -41.78
N VAL A 910 -2.41 -32.49 -42.29
CA VAL A 910 -2.14 -32.13 -43.69
C VAL A 910 -0.97 -32.93 -44.25
N ALA A 911 -0.82 -32.98 -45.58
CA ALA A 911 0.38 -33.56 -46.19
C ALA A 911 1.62 -32.78 -45.75
N ASP A 912 2.75 -33.48 -45.56
CA ASP A 912 4.01 -32.88 -45.08
C ASP A 912 4.48 -31.68 -45.92
N ASP A 913 4.35 -31.76 -47.24
CA ASP A 913 4.71 -30.69 -48.17
C ASP A 913 3.74 -29.50 -48.14
N ALA A 914 2.49 -29.71 -47.68
CA ALA A 914 1.47 -28.69 -47.57
C ALA A 914 1.43 -27.95 -46.21
N LEU A 915 2.19 -28.42 -45.20
CA LEU A 915 2.10 -27.89 -43.83
C LEU A 915 2.36 -26.37 -43.75
N GLU A 916 3.44 -25.89 -44.37
CA GLU A 916 3.82 -24.48 -44.29
C GLU A 916 2.81 -23.57 -45.00
N ASP A 917 2.30 -23.99 -46.16
CA ASP A 917 1.31 -23.22 -46.91
C ASP A 917 0.01 -23.08 -46.11
N VAL A 918 -0.45 -24.18 -45.50
CA VAL A 918 -1.68 -24.19 -44.69
C VAL A 918 -1.52 -23.34 -43.42
N VAL A 919 -0.39 -23.45 -42.71
CA VAL A 919 -0.11 -22.65 -41.51
C VAL A 919 0.00 -21.17 -41.84
N THR A 920 0.68 -20.83 -42.94
CA THR A 920 0.84 -19.44 -43.39
C THR A 920 -0.50 -18.83 -43.79
N ALA A 921 -1.33 -19.57 -44.53
CA ALA A 921 -2.67 -19.11 -44.90
C ALA A 921 -3.55 -18.88 -43.67
N LEU A 922 -3.53 -19.80 -42.71
CA LEU A 922 -4.28 -19.68 -41.46
C LEU A 922 -3.80 -18.51 -40.59
N ALA A 923 -2.49 -18.32 -40.46
CA ALA A 923 -1.91 -17.23 -39.69
C ALA A 923 -2.29 -15.86 -40.27
N ARG A 924 -2.25 -15.72 -41.60
CA ARG A 924 -2.66 -14.49 -42.29
C ARG A 924 -4.16 -14.20 -42.13
N ASP A 925 -5.00 -15.22 -42.21
CA ASP A 925 -6.44 -15.09 -41.98
C ASP A 925 -6.73 -14.58 -40.55
N LEU A 926 -6.10 -15.19 -39.55
CA LEU A 926 -6.23 -14.74 -38.15
C LEU A 926 -5.67 -13.33 -37.94
N ALA A 927 -4.53 -12.99 -38.56
CA ALA A 927 -3.92 -11.67 -38.44
C ALA A 927 -4.75 -10.56 -39.09
N GLN A 928 -5.62 -10.88 -40.05
CA GLN A 928 -6.58 -9.94 -40.63
C GLN A 928 -7.85 -9.77 -39.78
N GLY A 929 -8.07 -10.65 -38.80
CA GLY A 929 -9.24 -10.64 -37.91
C GLY A 929 -9.13 -9.66 -36.72
N ALA A 930 -10.18 -9.58 -35.92
CA ALA A 930 -10.24 -8.76 -34.70
C ALA A 930 -9.37 -9.37 -33.57
N THR A 931 -8.06 -9.19 -33.64
CA THR A 931 -7.10 -9.94 -32.82
C THR A 931 -7.18 -9.64 -31.33
N PHE A 932 -7.62 -8.43 -30.94
CA PHE A 932 -7.96 -8.13 -29.55
C PHE A 932 -9.08 -9.04 -29.03
N ALA A 933 -10.17 -9.17 -29.79
CA ALA A 933 -11.29 -10.05 -29.43
C ALA A 933 -10.87 -11.53 -29.44
N MET A 934 -10.02 -11.96 -30.38
CA MET A 934 -9.49 -13.33 -30.39
C MET A 934 -8.60 -13.63 -29.17
N GLY A 935 -7.77 -12.68 -28.75
CA GLY A 935 -7.00 -12.78 -27.50
C GLY A 935 -7.90 -12.89 -26.27
N LYS A 936 -9.03 -12.20 -26.28
CA LYS A 936 -10.06 -12.30 -25.25
C LYS A 936 -10.81 -13.64 -25.25
N VAL A 937 -11.12 -14.21 -26.42
CA VAL A 937 -11.64 -15.58 -26.54
C VAL A 937 -10.67 -16.58 -25.90
N ARG A 938 -9.38 -16.40 -26.16
CA ARG A 938 -8.32 -17.22 -25.58
C ARG A 938 -8.29 -17.11 -24.06
N GLN A 939 -8.36 -15.89 -23.51
CA GLN A 939 -8.45 -15.65 -22.07
C GLN A 939 -9.65 -16.38 -21.43
N LEU A 940 -10.83 -16.28 -22.05
CA LEU A 940 -12.05 -16.96 -21.58
C LEU A 940 -11.90 -18.49 -21.59
N ALA A 941 -11.40 -19.05 -22.70
CA ALA A 941 -11.24 -20.49 -22.86
C ALA A 941 -10.28 -21.09 -21.81
N TRP A 942 -9.15 -20.41 -21.54
CA TRP A 942 -8.19 -20.87 -20.53
C TRP A 942 -8.70 -20.66 -19.09
N ALA A 943 -9.42 -19.57 -18.81
CA ALA A 943 -10.02 -19.34 -17.50
C ALA A 943 -11.09 -20.39 -17.16
N ALA A 944 -11.88 -20.81 -18.16
CA ALA A 944 -12.99 -21.75 -17.97
C ALA A 944 -12.53 -23.13 -17.47
N THR A 945 -11.27 -23.53 -17.68
CA THR A 945 -10.78 -24.85 -17.26
C THR A 945 -10.68 -25.03 -15.74
N HIS A 946 -10.75 -23.93 -14.99
CA HIS A 946 -10.56 -23.91 -13.54
C HIS A 946 -11.50 -22.93 -12.81
N SER A 947 -12.42 -22.30 -13.53
CA SER A 947 -13.44 -21.40 -12.99
C SER A 947 -14.73 -22.15 -12.66
N SER A 948 -15.49 -21.68 -11.67
CA SER A 948 -16.91 -22.02 -11.57
C SER A 948 -17.68 -21.43 -12.76
N LEU A 949 -18.89 -21.92 -13.01
CA LEU A 949 -19.73 -21.36 -14.07
C LEU A 949 -20.01 -19.87 -13.81
N GLU A 950 -20.28 -19.50 -12.56
CA GLU A 950 -20.51 -18.11 -12.16
C GLU A 950 -19.29 -17.23 -12.42
N GLN A 951 -18.08 -17.71 -12.10
CA GLN A 951 -16.83 -17.01 -12.38
C GLN A 951 -16.57 -16.84 -13.88
N ALA A 952 -16.86 -17.88 -14.68
CA ALA A 952 -16.75 -17.81 -16.13
C ALA A 952 -17.73 -16.79 -16.73
N LEU A 953 -18.99 -16.78 -16.28
CA LEU A 953 -20.01 -15.82 -16.73
C LEU A 953 -19.66 -14.38 -16.35
N GLU A 954 -19.10 -14.15 -15.17
CA GLU A 954 -18.61 -12.82 -14.76
C GLU A 954 -17.46 -12.34 -15.67
N LEU A 955 -16.52 -13.22 -15.97
CA LEU A 955 -15.43 -12.91 -16.89
C LEU A 955 -15.95 -12.67 -18.32
N GLU A 956 -16.98 -13.37 -18.76
CA GLU A 956 -17.67 -13.11 -20.03
C GLU A 956 -18.26 -11.70 -20.08
N VAL A 957 -18.94 -11.25 -19.02
CA VAL A 957 -19.48 -9.88 -18.94
C VAL A 957 -18.38 -8.84 -19.13
N GLN A 958 -17.28 -8.98 -18.38
CA GLN A 958 -16.14 -8.07 -18.45
C GLN A 958 -15.49 -8.08 -19.83
N THR A 959 -15.33 -9.28 -20.40
CA THR A 959 -14.70 -9.47 -21.71
C THR A 959 -15.57 -8.94 -22.85
N GLN A 960 -16.88 -9.14 -22.77
CA GLN A 960 -17.83 -8.63 -23.75
C GLN A 960 -17.89 -7.10 -23.69
N ALA A 961 -17.84 -6.51 -22.50
CA ALA A 961 -17.75 -5.05 -22.34
C ALA A 961 -16.46 -4.49 -22.95
N ALA A 962 -15.31 -5.11 -22.67
CA ALA A 962 -14.02 -4.69 -23.21
C ALA A 962 -13.96 -4.79 -24.74
N THR A 963 -14.48 -5.88 -25.31
CA THR A 963 -14.50 -6.05 -26.78
C THR A 963 -15.54 -5.14 -27.45
N ALA A 964 -16.69 -4.89 -26.83
CA ALA A 964 -17.69 -3.95 -27.36
C ALA A 964 -17.22 -2.48 -27.35
N ALA A 965 -16.26 -2.13 -26.49
CA ALA A 965 -15.64 -0.82 -26.45
C ALA A 965 -14.44 -0.66 -27.40
N SER A 966 -14.05 -1.71 -28.12
CA SER A 966 -12.84 -1.72 -28.94
C SER A 966 -13.07 -1.10 -30.32
N ALA A 967 -12.01 -0.56 -30.93
CA ALA A 967 -12.06 0.03 -32.26
C ALA A 967 -12.44 -1.01 -33.32
N ASP A 968 -11.97 -2.24 -33.15
CA ASP A 968 -12.34 -3.37 -34.00
C ASP A 968 -13.85 -3.68 -33.96
N PHE A 969 -14.53 -3.52 -32.81
CA PHE A 969 -15.98 -3.71 -32.77
C PHE A 969 -16.73 -2.61 -33.53
N GLU A 970 -16.32 -1.35 -33.37
CA GLU A 970 -16.88 -0.22 -34.11
C GLU A 970 -16.71 -0.41 -35.63
N GLU A 971 -15.49 -0.74 -36.07
CA GLU A 971 -15.20 -1.03 -37.48
C GLU A 971 -15.96 -2.26 -37.99
N GLY A 972 -16.05 -3.33 -37.19
CA GLY A 972 -16.82 -4.52 -37.52
C GLY A 972 -18.30 -4.19 -37.75
N LEU A 973 -18.90 -3.38 -36.87
CA LEU A 973 -20.28 -2.92 -37.00
C LEU A 973 -20.45 -2.03 -38.23
N ALA A 974 -19.55 -1.07 -38.45
CA ALA A 974 -19.58 -0.17 -39.60
C ALA A 974 -19.46 -0.92 -40.93
N ALA A 975 -18.52 -1.86 -41.03
CA ALA A 975 -18.30 -2.70 -42.21
C ALA A 975 -19.50 -3.60 -42.50
N PHE A 976 -20.09 -4.20 -41.45
CA PHE A 976 -21.28 -5.04 -41.55
C PHE A 976 -22.49 -4.24 -42.08
N MET A 977 -22.73 -3.05 -41.53
CA MET A 977 -23.79 -2.14 -42.01
C MET A 977 -23.56 -1.71 -43.47
N ALA A 978 -22.30 -1.46 -43.84
CA ALA A 978 -21.92 -1.05 -45.19
C ALA A 978 -21.75 -2.21 -46.21
N LYS A 979 -21.92 -3.47 -45.79
CA LYS A 979 -21.71 -4.69 -46.61
C LYS A 979 -20.34 -4.73 -47.31
N ARG A 980 -19.30 -4.30 -46.60
CA ARG A 980 -17.89 -4.39 -47.04
C ARG A 980 -17.09 -5.30 -46.09
N PRO A 981 -15.93 -5.82 -46.51
CA PRO A 981 -15.01 -6.46 -45.58
C PRO A 981 -14.56 -5.49 -44.48
N PRO A 982 -14.48 -5.93 -43.20
CA PRO A 982 -13.94 -5.14 -42.11
C PRO A 982 -12.41 -5.01 -42.23
N GLN A 983 -11.87 -3.90 -41.74
CA GLN A 983 -10.43 -3.64 -41.66
C GLN A 983 -10.00 -3.56 -40.19
N PHE A 984 -9.84 -4.70 -39.55
CA PHE A 984 -9.47 -4.75 -38.13
C PHE A 984 -8.02 -4.33 -37.92
N THR A 985 -7.80 -3.55 -36.87
CA THR A 985 -6.48 -3.05 -36.43
C THR A 985 -5.92 -3.85 -35.25
N GLY A 986 -6.74 -4.68 -34.61
CA GLY A 986 -6.35 -5.45 -33.44
C GLY A 986 -6.46 -4.67 -32.13
N ARG A 987 -7.28 -3.61 -32.10
CA ARG A 987 -7.40 -2.65 -31.00
C ARG A 987 -8.84 -2.44 -30.52
#